data_AF-A0A0F9IMN7-F1
#
_entry.id   AF-A0A0F9IMN7-F1
#
_cell.length_a   1.000
_cell.length_b   1.000
_cell.length_c   1.000
_cell.angle_alpha   90.00
_cell.angle_beta   90.00
_cell.angle_gamma   90.00
#
_symmetry.space_group_name_H-M   'P 1'
#
loop_
_entity.id
_entity.type
_entity.pdbx_description
1 polymer ?
#
loop_
_entity_poly.entity_id
_entity_poly.type
_entity_poly.pdbx_seq_one_letter_code
_entity_poly.pdbx_strand_id
1 'polypeptide(L)'
;MNQLAKYTIVALVAVAALAAVNGYMLSIQSGTTVEASPLVRDVTAPQGKPFVQGRAPESTPDFRIISIGEHDGQLLLEVEHFRPDGSFWFFENYLWQGREGLKEPKVVNSSGGLYLDDMALAPYTLDGRGERQFYLPDERQWLRTGLPHLDQASILSVIVQTHEQRTVSGWNRGQSRLVEPAIPHVASDQAGVGVLVSRLRNLAGRGFVGGAGRSASDWVGDLPPVSRGLGRLEHGTVSTFFPDTTSGNTTVDGYLRLVINNESWANKQANTGNDAQFSTPTNIVMINGGSASGWQEVSRVHMGFDTSGLGSGATISSATLSFVSTGEVDDFSQAVVLVTSSPATDNILVTGDYLKTNYGGTELAPKIEIGAGITSDSATFNDMTMNAAGRAVINTTGITNLGVMTDGDLDNVEPSFQADPARSRVQLASADEVLAGDKRPKLVVNHETIPATITGTIGDNATEQEVRDGGGTFIVTVAGDTLVEGQAFTDAQQDIIDGLDSAQSEATGWNAEVRDNLLPGSVTRTSSESYTVTMPTTGTEIDGFAINFDEEIAVTIPSSVLVTATEDITGNTTASIFAADESIALTGSVLDTLRPSEIVAGGQVVVVTLAGTTWVASGATFNTQRQAILNGMTADQDGANGWNVRRADFAVSDVVRTSDDVVTVTFSASAAYAIVETETITATVPAAALRFSQS
;
A
#
# COMPACT_ATOMS: atom_id res chain seq x y z
N MET A 1 -5.24 49.73 55.39
CA MET A 1 -3.90 49.33 54.92
C MET A 1 -4.05 47.95 54.32
N ASN A 2 -4.10 47.90 52.99
CA ASN A 2 -4.78 46.86 52.23
C ASN A 2 -3.82 45.93 51.49
N GLN A 3 -4.28 44.69 51.34
CA GLN A 3 -3.64 43.47 50.84
C GLN A 3 -2.91 43.52 49.48
N LEU A 4 -2.78 44.68 48.82
CA LEU A 4 -2.03 44.80 47.56
C LEU A 4 -0.49 44.86 47.74
N ALA A 5 0.02 45.16 48.94
CA ALA A 5 1.47 45.27 49.16
C ALA A 5 2.20 43.92 49.35
N LYS A 6 1.47 42.81 49.52
CA LYS A 6 2.07 41.47 49.70
C LYS A 6 2.31 40.72 48.39
N TYR A 7 1.57 41.03 47.32
CA TYR A 7 1.72 40.32 46.04
C TYR A 7 2.87 40.86 45.17
N THR A 8 3.24 42.13 45.32
CA THR A 8 4.34 42.73 44.54
C THR A 8 5.74 42.31 45.04
N ILE A 9 5.88 41.93 46.32
CA ILE A 9 7.17 41.48 46.88
C ILE A 9 7.45 40.01 46.56
N VAL A 10 6.43 39.16 46.41
CA VAL A 10 6.60 37.74 46.03
C VAL A 10 6.98 37.58 44.55
N ALA A 11 6.45 38.44 43.67
CA ALA A 11 6.80 38.43 42.26
C ALA A 11 8.25 38.89 41.98
N LEU A 12 8.78 39.86 42.75
CA LEU A 12 10.17 40.30 42.58
C LEU A 12 11.21 39.30 43.12
N VAL A 13 10.87 38.50 44.15
CA VAL A 13 11.78 37.45 44.68
C VAL A 13 11.82 36.24 43.76
N ALA A 14 10.71 35.90 43.08
CA ALA A 14 10.68 34.80 42.11
C ALA A 14 11.50 35.10 40.83
N VAL A 15 11.53 36.36 40.37
CA VAL A 15 12.30 36.77 39.19
C VAL A 15 13.80 36.92 39.52
N ALA A 16 14.16 37.30 40.75
CA ALA A 16 15.56 37.34 41.20
C ALA A 16 16.15 35.93 41.43
N ALA A 17 15.34 34.96 41.89
CA ALA A 17 15.77 33.57 42.05
C ALA A 17 15.99 32.85 40.71
N LEU A 18 15.20 33.18 39.68
CA LEU A 18 15.34 32.59 38.34
C LEU A 18 16.55 33.13 37.57
N ALA A 19 16.97 34.37 37.83
CA ALA A 19 18.17 34.97 37.23
C ALA A 19 19.48 34.45 37.85
N ALA A 20 19.47 34.02 39.12
CA ALA A 20 20.64 33.47 39.81
C ALA A 20 20.96 32.00 39.41
N VAL A 21 20.00 31.27 38.84
CA VAL A 21 20.19 29.88 38.36
C VAL A 21 20.79 29.84 36.95
N ASN A 22 20.68 30.93 36.16
CA ASN A 22 21.08 30.97 34.76
C ASN A 22 22.23 31.95 34.42
N GLY A 23 22.89 32.56 35.42
CA GLY A 23 24.17 33.28 35.21
C GLY A 23 24.11 34.61 34.43
N TYR A 24 22.96 35.27 34.31
CA TYR A 24 22.83 36.56 33.61
C TYR A 24 22.80 37.75 34.59
N MET A 25 23.69 38.74 34.39
CA MET A 25 23.69 40.03 35.10
C MET A 25 22.71 41.02 34.44
N LEU A 26 21.72 41.52 35.19
CA LEU A 26 20.77 42.54 34.72
C LEU A 26 21.14 43.91 35.32
N SER A 27 21.37 44.91 34.46
CA SER A 27 21.59 46.32 34.83
C SER A 27 20.35 47.15 34.52
N ILE A 28 19.79 47.84 35.50
CA ILE A 28 18.66 48.77 35.33
C ILE A 28 19.15 50.20 35.66
N GLN A 29 19.09 51.11 34.67
CA GLN A 29 19.25 52.56 34.86
C GLN A 29 17.90 53.25 35.09
N SER A 30 17.91 54.32 35.90
CA SER A 30 16.74 55.04 36.42
C SER A 30 16.49 56.40 35.75
N GLY A 31 15.24 56.89 35.85
CA GLY A 31 14.80 58.25 35.49
C GLY A 31 13.73 58.23 34.39
N THR A 32 12.58 58.91 34.44
CA THR A 32 12.23 60.19 35.10
C THR A 32 10.70 60.40 35.11
N THR A 33 10.23 60.95 36.23
CA THR A 33 9.13 61.93 36.47
C THR A 33 7.78 61.93 35.74
N VAL A 34 6.73 62.03 36.57
CA VAL A 34 5.32 62.30 36.29
C VAL A 34 5.04 63.81 36.43
N GLU A 35 4.26 64.39 35.51
CA GLU A 35 3.41 65.56 35.79
C GLU A 35 2.00 65.35 35.20
N ALA A 36 1.01 65.86 35.93
CA ALA A 36 -0.41 65.65 35.72
C ALA A 36 -1.12 66.95 35.28
N SER A 37 -2.13 66.84 34.41
CA SER A 37 -3.39 67.60 34.55
C SER A 37 -4.46 67.19 33.53
N PRO A 38 -5.76 67.44 33.83
CA PRO A 38 -6.87 66.59 33.45
C PRO A 38 -7.75 67.19 32.36
N LEU A 39 -8.44 66.34 31.59
CA LEU A 39 -9.63 66.74 30.85
C LEU A 39 -10.71 65.65 30.91
N VAL A 40 -11.82 66.09 31.49
CA VAL A 40 -13.10 65.43 31.72
C VAL A 40 -13.85 65.28 30.40
N ARG A 41 -14.48 64.11 30.14
CA ARG A 41 -15.93 63.99 29.87
C ARG A 41 -16.40 62.54 29.64
N ASP A 42 -17.38 62.19 30.48
CA ASP A 42 -18.57 61.38 30.23
C ASP A 42 -18.44 59.94 29.72
N VAL A 43 -18.41 59.00 30.68
CA VAL A 43 -18.98 57.66 30.51
C VAL A 43 -20.23 57.57 31.38
N THR A 44 -21.39 57.63 30.73
CA THR A 44 -22.66 57.15 31.28
C THR A 44 -22.66 55.63 31.23
N ALA A 45 -22.51 54.98 32.39
CA ALA A 45 -23.03 53.62 32.55
C ALA A 45 -24.57 53.70 32.59
N PRO A 46 -25.30 52.61 32.26
CA PRO A 46 -25.59 51.73 33.39
C PRO A 46 -25.80 50.24 33.05
N GLN A 47 -25.63 49.44 34.11
CA GLN A 47 -26.29 48.15 34.39
C GLN A 47 -25.67 46.88 33.81
N GLY A 48 -24.88 46.23 34.68
CA GLY A 48 -25.25 44.93 35.24
C GLY A 48 -25.61 43.82 34.26
N LYS A 49 -24.66 42.93 34.01
CA LYS A 49 -24.97 41.53 33.76
C LYS A 49 -24.20 40.64 34.74
N PRO A 50 -24.88 39.67 35.37
CA PRO A 50 -24.26 38.77 36.33
C PRO A 50 -23.27 37.84 35.62
N PHE A 51 -22.31 37.34 36.39
CA PHE A 51 -21.51 36.17 36.05
C PHE A 51 -22.48 35.02 35.67
N VAL A 52 -22.57 34.71 34.37
CA VAL A 52 -23.24 33.48 33.91
C VAL A 52 -22.24 32.35 34.11
N GLN A 53 -22.31 31.73 35.28
CA GLN A 53 -21.85 30.37 35.49
C GLN A 53 -22.90 29.46 34.85
N GLY A 54 -22.58 28.92 33.66
CA GLY A 54 -23.48 28.06 32.90
C GLY A 54 -23.32 28.24 31.39
N ARG A 55 -22.15 27.93 30.84
CA ARG A 55 -22.09 27.55 29.42
C ARG A 55 -22.78 26.19 29.37
N ALA A 56 -24.05 26.14 28.98
CA ALA A 56 -24.55 24.94 28.32
C ALA A 56 -24.02 25.03 26.89
N PRO A 57 -23.14 24.11 26.48
CA PRO A 57 -23.22 23.61 25.14
C PRO A 57 -23.64 22.15 25.26
N GLU A 58 -24.72 21.79 24.58
CA GLU A 58 -24.73 20.53 23.86
C GLU A 58 -23.50 20.59 22.93
N SER A 59 -22.30 20.29 23.45
CA SER A 59 -21.09 20.39 22.66
C SER A 59 -21.18 19.31 21.61
N THR A 60 -21.23 19.69 20.34
CA THR A 60 -21.02 18.77 19.22
C THR A 60 -19.56 18.29 19.25
N PRO A 61 -19.23 17.13 18.67
CA PRO A 61 -17.84 16.69 18.61
C PRO A 61 -17.01 17.72 17.83
N ASP A 62 -15.74 17.89 18.20
CA ASP A 62 -14.79 18.72 17.44
C ASP A 62 -14.35 17.99 16.15
N PHE A 63 -14.21 16.66 16.25
CA PHE A 63 -13.90 15.80 15.13
C PHE A 63 -14.41 14.37 15.34
N ARG A 64 -14.43 13.61 14.25
CA ARG A 64 -14.71 12.17 14.22
C ARG A 64 -13.68 11.48 13.33
N ILE A 65 -13.14 10.35 13.81
CA ILE A 65 -12.35 9.47 12.96
C ILE A 65 -13.32 8.64 12.12
N ILE A 66 -13.22 8.71 10.80
CA ILE A 66 -14.13 8.00 9.88
C ILE A 66 -13.59 6.61 9.58
N SER A 67 -12.32 6.55 9.19
CA SER A 67 -11.66 5.33 8.75
C SER A 67 -10.23 5.28 9.28
N ILE A 68 -9.71 4.05 9.40
CA ILE A 68 -8.35 3.76 9.85
C ILE A 68 -7.84 2.64 8.96
N GLY A 69 -6.74 2.89 8.27
CA GLY A 69 -6.16 1.97 7.30
C GLY A 69 -4.64 2.08 7.24
N GLU A 70 -4.08 1.47 6.21
CA GLU A 70 -2.66 1.51 5.87
C GLU A 70 -2.50 2.18 4.49
N HIS A 71 -1.45 2.96 4.31
CA HIS A 71 -1.08 3.55 3.03
C HIS A 71 0.44 3.68 2.96
N ASP A 72 1.06 3.02 1.98
CA ASP A 72 2.51 3.03 1.73
C ASP A 72 3.35 2.73 2.99
N GLY A 73 2.95 1.72 3.79
CA GLY A 73 3.64 1.37 5.03
C GLY A 73 3.45 2.39 6.15
N GLN A 74 2.39 3.19 6.12
CA GLN A 74 2.03 4.16 7.15
C GLN A 74 0.61 3.94 7.65
N LEU A 75 0.38 4.23 8.94
CA LEU A 75 -0.96 4.27 9.51
C LEU A 75 -1.69 5.50 8.97
N LEU A 76 -2.85 5.32 8.35
CA LEU A 76 -3.71 6.36 7.80
C LEU A 76 -4.97 6.51 8.64
N LEU A 77 -5.22 7.71 9.19
CA LEU A 77 -6.53 8.07 9.75
C LEU A 77 -7.20 9.14 8.91
N GLU A 78 -8.45 8.89 8.56
CA GLU A 78 -9.33 9.86 7.94
C GLU A 78 -10.20 10.54 9.00
N VAL A 79 -10.14 11.87 9.06
CA VAL A 79 -10.79 12.64 10.11
C VAL A 79 -11.71 13.70 9.53
N GLU A 80 -12.94 13.71 10.02
CA GLU A 80 -13.92 14.75 9.78
C GLU A 80 -13.91 15.75 10.94
N HIS A 81 -13.72 17.03 10.63
CA HIS A 81 -13.75 18.11 11.61
C HIS A 81 -15.09 18.87 11.53
N PHE A 82 -15.61 19.30 12.68
CA PHE A 82 -16.88 20.00 12.80
C PHE A 82 -16.69 21.43 13.32
N ARG A 83 -17.65 22.31 13.02
CA ARG A 83 -17.73 23.62 13.64
C ARG A 83 -18.35 23.51 15.05
N PRO A 84 -18.26 24.57 15.88
CA PRO A 84 -18.93 24.62 17.18
C PRO A 84 -20.46 24.46 17.14
N ASP A 85 -21.09 24.58 15.97
CA ASP A 85 -22.53 24.35 15.76
C ASP A 85 -22.86 22.91 15.30
N GLY A 86 -21.85 22.04 15.21
CA GLY A 86 -21.97 20.66 14.75
C GLY A 86 -22.05 20.48 13.24
N SER A 87 -22.06 21.58 12.47
CA SER A 87 -21.98 21.49 11.02
C SER A 87 -20.60 20.97 10.62
N PHE A 88 -20.58 20.13 9.59
CA PHE A 88 -19.35 19.69 8.97
C PHE A 88 -18.50 20.89 8.53
N TRP A 89 -17.19 20.80 8.75
CA TRP A 89 -16.23 21.85 8.42
C TRP A 89 -15.26 21.42 7.32
N PHE A 90 -14.41 20.41 7.55
CA PHE A 90 -13.45 19.90 6.57
C PHE A 90 -12.97 18.48 6.88
N PHE A 91 -12.24 17.88 5.94
CA PHE A 91 -11.57 16.59 6.08
C PHE A 91 -10.06 16.78 6.13
N GLU A 92 -9.39 15.93 6.90
CA GLU A 92 -7.93 15.86 6.91
C GLU A 92 -7.50 14.41 7.07
N ASN A 93 -6.50 14.04 6.28
CA ASN A 93 -5.84 12.75 6.38
C ASN A 93 -4.57 12.93 7.20
N TYR A 94 -4.36 12.02 8.12
CA TYR A 94 -3.16 11.98 8.93
C TYR A 94 -2.44 10.67 8.66
N LEU A 95 -1.15 10.78 8.34
CA LEU A 95 -0.26 9.66 8.08
C LEU A 95 0.77 9.58 9.21
N TRP A 96 0.97 8.38 9.76
CA TRP A 96 2.00 8.13 10.77
C TRP A 96 2.87 6.96 10.34
N GLN A 97 4.18 7.18 10.37
CA GLN A 97 5.16 6.11 10.31
C GLN A 97 5.22 5.41 11.67
N GLY A 98 4.97 4.10 11.69
CA GLY A 98 5.25 3.28 12.86
C GLY A 98 6.76 3.09 12.97
N ARG A 99 7.46 3.87 13.79
CA ARG A 99 8.89 3.60 14.01
C ARG A 99 9.07 2.24 14.69
N GLU A 100 9.63 1.25 13.98
CA GLU A 100 10.26 0.10 14.59
C GLU A 100 11.68 0.46 15.02
N GLY A 101 11.91 0.59 16.33
CA GLY A 101 13.25 0.51 16.88
C GLY A 101 13.58 -0.95 17.17
N LEU A 102 14.39 -1.59 16.33
CA LEU A 102 14.98 -2.90 16.62
C LEU A 102 15.79 -2.84 17.94
N LYS A 103 15.63 -3.85 18.78
CA LYS A 103 16.37 -3.98 20.05
C LYS A 103 17.31 -5.15 20.00
N GLU A 104 18.55 -4.90 20.36
CA GLU A 104 19.45 -5.95 20.79
C GLU A 104 19.37 -6.16 22.31
N PRO A 105 19.61 -7.38 22.82
CA PRO A 105 19.75 -7.64 24.24
C PRO A 105 20.87 -6.79 24.83
N LYS A 106 20.63 -6.22 26.03
CA LYS A 106 21.67 -5.57 26.81
C LYS A 106 22.74 -6.61 27.16
N VAL A 107 23.85 -6.65 26.42
CA VAL A 107 24.96 -7.53 26.77
C VAL A 107 25.70 -6.88 27.93
N VAL A 108 25.59 -7.48 29.11
CA VAL A 108 26.34 -7.09 30.30
C VAL A 108 27.35 -8.18 30.65
N ASN A 109 28.54 -7.77 31.08
CA ASN A 109 29.48 -8.73 31.65
C ASN A 109 29.01 -9.21 33.04
N SER A 110 29.69 -10.20 33.60
CA SER A 110 29.43 -10.77 34.93
C SER A 110 29.50 -9.75 36.08
N SER A 111 30.08 -8.58 35.85
CA SER A 111 30.19 -7.47 36.80
C SER A 111 29.18 -6.35 36.55
N GLY A 112 28.18 -6.57 35.70
CA GLY A 112 27.12 -5.62 35.36
C GLY A 112 27.56 -4.44 34.48
N GLY A 113 28.72 -4.51 33.85
CA GLY A 113 29.19 -3.51 32.88
C GLY A 113 28.55 -3.73 31.51
N LEU A 114 28.00 -2.66 30.91
CA LEU A 114 27.36 -2.67 29.60
C LEU A 114 28.40 -2.76 28.47
N TYR A 115 28.19 -3.62 27.48
CA TYR A 115 28.93 -3.58 26.22
C TYR A 115 28.28 -2.63 25.21
N LEU A 116 29.10 -1.95 24.42
CA LEU A 116 28.74 -1.20 23.21
C LEU A 116 28.60 -2.17 22.02
N ASP A 117 28.10 -1.68 20.88
CA ASP A 117 27.87 -2.45 19.66
C ASP A 117 29.16 -3.10 19.11
N ASP A 118 30.34 -2.53 19.41
CA ASP A 118 31.66 -3.08 19.07
C ASP A 118 32.22 -4.07 20.12
N MET A 119 31.39 -4.48 21.08
CA MET A 119 31.75 -5.28 22.26
C MET A 119 32.78 -4.64 23.20
N ALA A 120 33.06 -3.34 23.09
CA ALA A 120 33.84 -2.62 24.10
C ALA A 120 32.97 -2.31 25.33
N LEU A 121 33.55 -2.23 26.52
CA LEU A 121 32.80 -1.90 27.73
C LEU A 121 32.46 -0.40 27.73
N ALA A 122 31.18 -0.06 27.83
CA ALA A 122 30.72 1.33 27.87
C ALA A 122 31.36 2.07 29.07
N PRO A 123 31.96 3.25 28.86
CA PRO A 123 32.53 4.04 29.95
C PRO A 123 31.42 4.45 30.94
N TYR A 124 31.74 4.50 32.23
CA TYR A 124 30.79 4.91 33.27
C TYR A 124 31.44 5.82 34.30
N THR A 125 30.62 6.64 34.96
CA THR A 125 31.00 7.32 36.22
C THR A 125 30.19 6.75 37.37
N LEU A 126 30.74 6.80 38.57
CA LEU A 126 29.95 6.53 39.78
C LEU A 126 29.29 7.82 40.21
N ASP A 127 27.98 7.79 40.47
CA ASP A 127 27.31 8.93 41.10
C ASP A 127 27.74 9.07 42.57
N GLY A 128 27.27 10.13 43.24
CA GLY A 128 27.57 10.39 44.66
C GLY A 128 27.06 9.31 45.64
N ARG A 129 26.41 8.24 45.16
CA ARG A 129 25.93 7.09 45.92
C ARG A 129 26.67 5.80 45.55
N GLY A 130 27.61 5.84 44.61
CA GLY A 130 28.36 4.67 44.15
C GLY A 130 27.63 3.83 43.10
N GLU A 131 26.59 4.36 42.44
CA GLU A 131 25.90 3.69 41.34
C GLU A 131 26.53 4.04 39.99
N ARG A 132 26.67 3.05 39.10
CA ARG A 132 27.27 3.25 37.76
C ARG A 132 26.29 3.97 36.83
N GLN A 133 26.69 5.15 36.37
CA GLN A 133 26.07 5.95 35.31
C GLN A 133 26.88 5.75 34.03
N PHE A 134 26.39 4.93 33.09
CA PHE A 134 27.09 4.66 31.83
C PHE A 134 26.91 5.83 30.85
N TYR A 135 28.01 6.27 30.23
CA TYR A 135 28.02 7.27 29.16
C TYR A 135 27.90 6.57 27.81
N LEU A 136 26.82 6.88 27.11
CA LEU A 136 26.67 6.52 25.70
C LEU A 136 27.21 7.70 24.88
N PRO A 137 28.18 7.49 23.96
CA PRO A 137 28.81 8.56 23.18
C PRO A 137 27.87 9.41 22.31
N ASP A 138 26.59 9.06 22.19
CA ASP A 138 25.72 9.54 21.13
C ASP A 138 24.23 9.65 21.54
N GLU A 139 23.89 10.25 22.69
CA GLU A 139 22.51 10.68 23.08
C GLU A 139 21.34 9.67 22.93
N ARG A 140 21.56 8.40 22.55
CA ARG A 140 20.51 7.42 22.29
C ARG A 140 20.08 6.74 23.60
N GLN A 141 18.94 7.15 24.12
CA GLN A 141 18.26 6.45 25.23
C GLN A 141 17.53 5.22 24.70
N TRP A 142 18.01 4.03 25.02
CA TRP A 142 17.35 2.75 24.69
C TRP A 142 16.12 2.54 25.58
N LEU A 143 14.92 2.82 25.06
CA LEU A 143 13.64 2.50 25.71
C LEU A 143 12.99 1.29 25.04
N ARG A 144 12.64 0.27 25.86
CA ARG A 144 12.02 -0.97 25.40
C ARG A 144 10.48 -0.89 25.37
N THR A 145 9.85 -0.98 24.18
CA THR A 145 8.52 -1.64 23.99
C THR A 145 8.56 -2.57 22.77
N GLY A 146 7.90 -3.74 22.83
CA GLY A 146 7.84 -4.73 21.74
C GLY A 146 6.67 -4.50 20.78
N LEU A 147 6.23 -3.25 20.68
CA LEU A 147 5.13 -2.81 19.84
C LEU A 147 5.53 -1.45 19.26
N PRO A 148 5.12 -1.11 18.04
CA PRO A 148 5.28 0.22 17.48
C PRO A 148 4.81 1.29 18.48
N HIS A 149 5.64 2.30 18.72
CA HIS A 149 5.44 3.31 19.76
C HIS A 149 4.52 4.43 19.25
N LEU A 150 3.29 4.08 18.89
CA LEU A 150 2.22 5.02 18.57
C LEU A 150 1.01 4.67 19.45
N ASP A 151 0.72 5.50 20.45
CA ASP A 151 -0.45 5.32 21.31
C ASP A 151 -1.61 6.21 20.87
N GLN A 152 -2.82 5.78 21.22
CA GLN A 152 -4.05 6.49 20.90
C GLN A 152 -4.03 7.95 21.40
N ALA A 153 -3.44 8.23 22.57
CA ALA A 153 -3.45 9.56 23.15
C ALA A 153 -2.63 10.55 22.32
N SER A 154 -1.48 10.11 21.82
CA SER A 154 -0.58 10.90 20.97
C SER A 154 -1.24 11.25 19.64
N ILE A 155 -1.88 10.27 19.00
CA ILE A 155 -2.63 10.44 17.75
C ILE A 155 -3.74 11.47 17.92
N LEU A 156 -4.59 11.26 18.93
CA LEU A 156 -5.72 12.15 19.17
C LEU A 156 -5.27 13.57 19.55
N SER A 157 -4.15 13.72 20.25
CA SER A 157 -3.60 15.04 20.59
C SER A 157 -3.17 15.83 19.36
N VAL A 158 -2.56 15.17 18.37
CA VAL A 158 -2.17 15.79 17.10
C VAL A 158 -3.40 16.25 16.31
N ILE A 159 -4.45 15.43 16.26
CA ILE A 159 -5.70 15.78 15.57
C ILE A 159 -6.38 16.99 16.27
N VAL A 160 -6.47 16.98 17.61
CA VAL A 160 -6.99 18.10 18.40
C VAL A 160 -6.18 19.38 18.12
N GLN A 161 -4.85 19.29 18.18
CA GLN A 161 -3.98 20.44 17.96
C GLN A 161 -4.19 21.04 16.57
N THR A 162 -4.29 20.18 15.55
CA THR A 162 -4.51 20.61 14.17
C THR A 162 -5.87 21.29 14.04
N HIS A 163 -6.93 20.68 14.60
CA HIS A 163 -8.26 21.27 14.65
C HIS A 163 -8.26 22.68 15.29
N GLU A 164 -7.62 22.82 16.45
CA GLU A 164 -7.49 24.11 17.16
C GLU A 164 -6.72 25.14 16.32
N GLN A 165 -5.58 24.76 15.74
CA GLN A 165 -4.76 25.65 14.91
C GLN A 165 -5.51 26.15 13.67
N ARG A 166 -6.23 25.25 12.99
CA ARG A 166 -7.09 25.60 11.85
C ARG A 166 -8.22 26.56 12.27
N THR A 167 -8.75 26.38 13.48
CA THR A 167 -9.85 27.20 14.01
C THR A 167 -9.36 28.62 14.28
N VAL A 168 -8.20 28.75 14.91
CA VAL A 168 -7.58 30.04 15.23
C VAL A 168 -7.13 30.79 13.98
N SER A 169 -6.59 30.06 12.99
CA SER A 169 -6.11 30.68 11.74
C SER A 169 -7.23 31.13 10.79
N GLY A 170 -8.49 30.83 11.08
CA GLY A 170 -9.62 31.15 10.21
C GLY A 170 -9.52 30.46 8.85
N TRP A 171 -8.90 29.28 8.81
CA TRP A 171 -8.67 28.53 7.59
C TRP A 171 -10.00 28.22 6.89
N ASN A 172 -10.20 28.82 5.72
CA ASN A 172 -11.32 28.52 4.84
C ASN A 172 -10.79 27.68 3.67
N ARG A 173 -11.43 26.51 3.47
CA ARG A 173 -11.12 25.45 2.50
C ARG A 173 -10.41 25.88 1.22
N GLY A 174 -9.44 25.08 0.77
CA GLY A 174 -9.15 25.00 -0.66
C GLY A 174 -7.79 24.50 -1.12
N GLN A 175 -6.73 24.44 -0.30
CA GLN A 175 -5.42 24.04 -0.81
C GLN A 175 -4.59 23.23 0.20
N SER A 176 -4.06 22.13 -0.33
CA SER A 176 -3.01 21.26 0.19
C SER A 176 -3.45 20.10 1.08
N ARG A 177 -3.63 18.95 0.43
CA ARG A 177 -3.25 17.62 0.96
C ARG A 177 -1.80 17.77 1.42
N LEU A 178 -1.55 17.81 2.73
CA LEU A 178 -0.19 17.76 3.24
C LEU A 178 0.28 16.32 3.05
N VAL A 179 0.87 16.03 1.89
CA VAL A 179 1.70 14.85 1.71
C VAL A 179 3.04 15.25 2.34
N GLU A 180 3.33 14.76 3.55
CA GLU A 180 4.72 14.80 4.01
C GLU A 180 5.57 13.96 3.05
N PRO A 181 6.79 14.40 2.72
CA PRO A 181 7.65 13.68 1.79
C PRO A 181 7.92 12.27 2.31
N ALA A 182 7.70 11.28 1.45
CA ALA A 182 8.08 9.90 1.70
C ALA A 182 9.57 9.85 2.07
N ILE A 183 9.86 9.34 3.27
CA ILE A 183 11.20 8.93 3.64
C ILE A 183 11.39 7.55 2.98
N PRO A 184 12.45 7.34 2.18
CA PRO A 184 12.65 6.05 1.51
C PRO A 184 12.89 4.97 2.56
N HIS A 185 12.05 3.93 2.59
CA HIS A 185 12.19 2.83 3.54
C HIS A 185 12.17 1.45 2.89
N VAL A 186 13.02 0.61 3.46
CA VAL A 186 13.22 -0.83 3.29
C VAL A 186 12.09 -1.60 4.01
N ALA A 187 11.81 -2.81 3.53
CA ALA A 187 10.61 -3.64 3.72
C ALA A 187 10.11 -3.98 5.15
N SER A 188 10.64 -3.41 6.25
CA SER A 188 10.27 -3.82 7.63
C SER A 188 9.03 -3.15 8.24
N ASP A 189 8.49 -2.08 7.65
CA ASP A 189 7.46 -1.27 8.33
C ASP A 189 6.01 -1.80 8.17
N GLN A 190 5.74 -2.66 7.18
CA GLN A 190 4.37 -3.07 6.83
C GLN A 190 3.72 -3.95 7.92
N ALA A 191 4.47 -4.83 8.56
CA ALA A 191 3.98 -5.69 9.65
C ALA A 191 3.58 -4.86 10.89
N GLY A 192 4.39 -3.86 11.26
CA GLY A 192 4.12 -2.96 12.38
C GLY A 192 2.85 -2.11 12.17
N VAL A 193 2.61 -1.67 10.94
CA VAL A 193 1.41 -0.88 10.59
C VAL A 193 0.15 -1.73 10.69
N GLY A 194 0.16 -2.98 10.22
CA GLY A 194 -0.97 -3.90 10.37
C GLY A 194 -1.40 -4.07 11.84
N VAL A 195 -0.43 -4.18 12.75
CA VAL A 195 -0.68 -4.24 14.20
C VAL A 195 -1.30 -2.94 14.73
N LEU A 196 -0.80 -1.77 14.30
CA LEU A 196 -1.37 -0.47 14.68
C LEU A 196 -2.80 -0.29 14.17
N VAL A 197 -3.08 -0.66 12.92
CA VAL A 197 -4.41 -0.61 12.32
C VAL A 197 -5.36 -1.48 13.14
N SER A 198 -5.00 -2.73 13.42
CA SER A 198 -5.84 -3.62 14.23
C SER A 198 -6.09 -3.06 15.63
N ARG A 199 -5.07 -2.45 16.26
CA ARG A 199 -5.16 -1.90 17.62
C ARG A 199 -6.06 -0.68 17.70
N LEU A 200 -6.01 0.18 16.70
CA LEU A 200 -6.68 1.48 16.69
C LEU A 200 -8.03 1.46 15.97
N ARG A 201 -8.37 0.36 15.29
CA ARG A 201 -9.65 0.20 14.55
C ARG A 201 -10.89 0.55 15.38
N ASN A 202 -10.83 0.39 16.70
CA ASN A 202 -11.90 0.76 17.62
C ASN A 202 -12.19 2.28 17.67
N LEU A 203 -11.32 3.14 17.14
CA LEU A 203 -11.55 4.58 17.07
C LEU A 203 -12.39 5.00 15.86
N ALA A 204 -12.46 4.15 14.81
CA ALA A 204 -13.27 4.42 13.64
C ALA A 204 -14.76 4.58 14.01
N GLY A 205 -15.37 5.64 13.50
CA GLY A 205 -16.74 6.03 13.79
C GLY A 205 -16.94 6.76 15.12
N ARG A 206 -15.91 6.97 15.95
CA ARG A 206 -16.04 7.67 17.25
C ARG A 206 -15.80 9.18 17.11
N GLY A 207 -16.62 9.97 17.80
CA GLY A 207 -16.44 11.42 17.92
C GLY A 207 -15.65 11.80 19.17
N PHE A 208 -14.94 12.93 19.09
CA PHE A 208 -14.06 13.41 20.13
C PHE A 208 -14.22 14.92 20.33
N VAL A 209 -14.00 15.38 21.56
CA VAL A 209 -13.91 16.80 21.92
C VAL A 209 -12.56 17.11 22.54
N GLY A 210 -12.01 18.28 22.21
CA GLY A 210 -10.77 18.82 22.75
C GLY A 210 -10.94 19.25 24.21
N GLY A 211 -10.16 18.64 25.09
CA GLY A 211 -10.02 18.98 26.49
C GLY A 211 -8.89 19.97 26.77
N ALA A 212 -8.82 20.46 28.01
CA ALA A 212 -7.74 21.33 28.44
C ALA A 212 -6.37 20.64 28.22
N GLY A 213 -5.44 21.37 27.60
CA GLY A 213 -4.09 20.87 27.33
C GLY A 213 -3.96 19.92 26.14
N ARG A 214 -4.81 20.04 25.11
CA ARG A 214 -4.77 19.23 23.86
C ARG A 214 -4.99 17.74 24.08
N SER A 215 -5.76 17.38 25.10
CA SER A 215 -6.26 16.03 25.28
C SER A 215 -7.55 15.86 24.48
N ALA A 216 -7.83 14.65 23.99
CA ALA A 216 -9.14 14.32 23.44
C ALA A 216 -9.93 13.52 24.48
N SER A 217 -11.21 13.82 24.65
CA SER A 217 -12.14 12.97 25.39
C SER A 217 -13.23 12.47 24.46
N ASP A 218 -13.68 11.24 24.71
CA ASP A 218 -14.78 10.64 23.97
C ASP A 218 -16.03 11.52 24.05
N TRP A 219 -16.65 11.72 22.90
CA TRP A 219 -17.91 12.41 22.82
C TRP A 219 -19.07 11.45 23.08
N VAL A 220 -20.05 11.88 23.90
CA VAL A 220 -21.21 11.07 24.29
C VAL A 220 -22.49 11.74 23.77
N GLY A 221 -23.05 11.20 22.69
CA GLY A 221 -24.30 11.64 22.06
C GLY A 221 -24.52 10.99 20.69
N ASP A 222 -25.49 11.50 19.91
CA ASP A 222 -25.72 11.10 18.51
C ASP A 222 -24.84 11.85 17.51
N LEU A 223 -23.89 11.16 16.88
CA LEU A 223 -22.94 11.81 15.98
C LEU A 223 -23.67 12.45 14.80
N PRO A 224 -23.23 13.64 14.33
CA PRO A 224 -23.74 14.20 13.08
C PRO A 224 -23.65 13.19 11.93
N PRO A 225 -24.59 13.18 10.97
CA PRO A 225 -24.48 12.35 9.78
C PRO A 225 -23.12 12.54 9.09
N VAL A 226 -22.53 11.47 8.58
CA VAL A 226 -21.29 11.54 7.79
C VAL A 226 -21.55 12.37 6.54
N SER A 227 -20.79 13.45 6.37
CA SER A 227 -20.85 14.29 5.18
C SER A 227 -20.29 13.51 3.97
N ARG A 228 -21.15 12.77 3.26
CA ARG A 228 -20.79 12.07 2.02
C ARG A 228 -20.65 13.11 0.91
N GLY A 229 -19.49 13.73 0.80
CA GLY A 229 -19.30 14.80 -0.19
C GLY A 229 -17.88 15.08 -0.63
N LEU A 230 -16.86 15.06 0.23
CA LEU A 230 -15.53 15.57 -0.13
C LEU A 230 -14.36 14.93 0.65
N GLY A 231 -14.55 13.72 1.20
CA GLY A 231 -13.56 13.06 2.05
C GLY A 231 -14.10 11.76 2.63
N ARG A 232 -14.51 10.88 1.72
CA ARG A 232 -14.12 9.49 1.88
C ARG A 232 -12.81 9.42 1.09
N LEU A 233 -11.74 8.85 1.63
CA LEU A 233 -10.67 8.32 0.80
C LEU A 233 -11.40 7.58 -0.31
N GLU A 234 -11.22 8.09 -1.52
CA GLU A 234 -11.33 7.29 -2.71
C GLU A 234 -10.35 6.14 -2.47
N HIS A 235 -10.83 5.09 -1.80
CA HIS A 235 -10.08 3.88 -1.44
C HIS A 235 -9.94 3.00 -2.68
N GLY A 236 -9.68 3.69 -3.78
CA GLY A 236 -9.63 3.19 -5.12
C GLY A 236 -8.49 3.87 -5.84
N THR A 237 -7.89 3.13 -6.74
CA THR A 237 -6.94 3.66 -7.69
C THR A 237 -7.68 4.67 -8.56
N VAL A 238 -7.10 5.86 -8.73
CA VAL A 238 -7.61 6.84 -9.71
C VAL A 238 -6.86 6.60 -11.01
N SER A 239 -7.58 6.19 -12.04
CA SER A 239 -7.03 6.01 -13.39
C SER A 239 -7.59 7.10 -14.30
N THR A 240 -6.74 7.67 -15.15
CA THR A 240 -7.13 8.68 -16.15
C THR A 240 -6.85 8.12 -17.53
N PHE A 241 -7.88 8.12 -18.36
CA PHE A 241 -7.85 7.60 -19.72
C PHE A 241 -8.05 8.74 -20.72
N PHE A 242 -7.40 8.62 -21.88
CA PHE A 242 -7.49 9.57 -22.98
C PHE A 242 -7.79 8.79 -24.26
N PRO A 243 -8.52 9.37 -25.23
CA PRO A 243 -8.56 8.82 -26.57
C PRO A 243 -7.18 8.92 -27.24
N ASP A 244 -6.88 8.00 -28.15
CA ASP A 244 -5.65 8.04 -28.95
C ASP A 244 -5.64 9.27 -29.88
N THR A 245 -4.45 9.86 -30.09
CA THR A 245 -4.25 10.89 -31.11
C THR A 245 -4.22 10.27 -32.50
N THR A 246 -4.72 10.97 -33.52
CA THR A 246 -4.87 10.53 -34.92
C THR A 246 -5.77 9.29 -35.06
N SER A 247 -5.92 8.70 -36.25
CA SER A 247 -6.64 7.43 -36.43
C SER A 247 -5.96 6.33 -35.60
N GLY A 248 -6.38 6.19 -34.35
CA GLY A 248 -5.64 5.57 -33.27
C GLY A 248 -5.44 4.09 -33.50
N ASN A 249 -4.47 3.51 -32.80
CA ASN A 249 -4.25 2.07 -32.89
C ASN A 249 -5.41 1.33 -32.21
N THR A 250 -5.92 1.87 -31.10
CA THR A 250 -6.85 1.17 -30.20
C THR A 250 -8.15 1.94 -29.98
N THR A 251 -8.09 3.27 -29.81
CA THR A 251 -9.27 4.11 -29.60
C THR A 251 -9.30 5.32 -30.55
N VAL A 252 -10.40 6.07 -30.57
CA VAL A 252 -10.49 7.31 -31.33
C VAL A 252 -11.48 8.28 -30.70
N ASP A 253 -11.29 9.58 -30.92
CA ASP A 253 -12.34 10.57 -30.76
C ASP A 253 -12.62 11.33 -32.05
N GLY A 254 -13.81 11.91 -32.13
CA GLY A 254 -14.24 12.53 -33.37
C GLY A 254 -15.68 13.00 -33.36
N TYR A 255 -16.13 13.51 -34.49
CA TYR A 255 -17.53 13.86 -34.70
C TYR A 255 -18.07 13.33 -36.03
N LEU A 256 -19.35 13.02 -36.01
CA LEU A 256 -20.14 12.48 -37.10
C LEU A 256 -21.26 13.47 -37.40
N ARG A 257 -21.53 13.77 -38.67
CA ARG A 257 -22.58 14.74 -39.01
C ARG A 257 -23.34 14.44 -40.28
N LEU A 258 -24.53 15.03 -40.34
CA LEU A 258 -25.39 15.03 -41.51
C LEU A 258 -25.68 16.46 -41.98
N VAL A 259 -24.96 16.88 -43.03
CA VAL A 259 -25.09 18.21 -43.63
C VAL A 259 -25.98 18.14 -44.87
N ILE A 260 -27.26 18.46 -44.71
CA ILE A 260 -28.27 18.54 -45.79
C ILE A 260 -29.16 19.73 -45.46
N ASN A 261 -29.30 20.68 -46.39
CA ASN A 261 -30.07 21.90 -46.14
C ASN A 261 -31.59 21.64 -46.17
N ASN A 262 -32.33 22.26 -45.24
CA ASN A 262 -33.78 22.18 -45.11
C ASN A 262 -34.33 20.74 -44.96
N GLU A 263 -33.59 19.88 -44.26
CA GLU A 263 -34.02 18.51 -43.96
C GLU A 263 -34.97 18.49 -42.76
N SER A 264 -35.92 17.56 -42.73
CA SER A 264 -36.80 17.42 -41.55
C SER A 264 -36.02 16.90 -40.34
N TRP A 265 -36.47 17.24 -39.13
CA TRP A 265 -35.86 16.76 -37.88
C TRP A 265 -35.80 15.22 -37.82
N ALA A 266 -36.91 14.55 -38.18
CA ALA A 266 -36.98 13.10 -38.22
C ALA A 266 -35.95 12.49 -39.19
N ASN A 267 -35.77 13.09 -40.37
CA ASN A 267 -34.77 12.63 -41.33
C ASN A 267 -33.33 12.92 -40.86
N LYS A 268 -33.10 14.01 -40.11
CA LYS A 268 -31.79 14.27 -39.49
C LYS A 268 -31.38 13.15 -38.55
N GLN A 269 -32.32 12.52 -37.86
CA GLN A 269 -32.02 11.44 -36.94
C GLN A 269 -31.95 10.06 -37.60
N ALA A 270 -32.75 9.83 -38.65
CA ALA A 270 -32.91 8.53 -39.29
C ALA A 270 -31.92 8.24 -40.43
N ASN A 271 -31.42 9.27 -41.11
CA ASN A 271 -30.50 9.09 -42.23
C ASN A 271 -29.06 8.85 -41.77
N THR A 272 -28.29 8.13 -42.57
CA THR A 272 -26.84 7.99 -42.39
C THR A 272 -26.15 9.35 -42.51
N GLY A 273 -25.06 9.54 -41.76
CA GLY A 273 -24.23 10.74 -41.87
C GLY A 273 -23.61 10.85 -43.26
N ASN A 274 -23.09 12.03 -43.58
CA ASN A 274 -22.33 12.26 -44.81
C ASN A 274 -20.92 12.78 -44.56
N ASP A 275 -20.51 12.88 -43.30
CA ASP A 275 -19.15 13.24 -42.89
C ASP A 275 -18.80 12.59 -41.55
N ALA A 276 -17.55 12.14 -41.44
CA ALA A 276 -16.97 11.50 -40.26
C ALA A 276 -15.54 12.05 -40.10
N GLN A 277 -15.28 12.71 -38.97
CA GLN A 277 -14.02 13.38 -38.69
C GLN A 277 -13.46 12.85 -37.38
N PHE A 278 -12.22 12.36 -37.41
CA PHE A 278 -11.58 11.68 -36.28
C PHE A 278 -10.05 11.90 -36.26
N SER A 279 -9.61 12.94 -36.98
CA SER A 279 -8.20 13.36 -37.06
C SER A 279 -8.06 14.89 -37.01
N THR A 280 -9.11 15.55 -36.52
CA THR A 280 -9.20 17.02 -36.46
C THR A 280 -9.01 17.46 -35.02
N PRO A 281 -8.38 18.62 -34.75
CA PRO A 281 -8.11 19.12 -33.39
C PRO A 281 -9.36 19.54 -32.61
N THR A 282 -10.55 19.38 -33.18
CA THR A 282 -11.80 19.88 -32.62
C THR A 282 -12.94 18.92 -32.94
N ASN A 283 -13.65 18.50 -31.90
CA ASN A 283 -14.92 17.79 -31.97
C ASN A 283 -16.08 18.79 -31.90
N ILE A 284 -17.20 18.46 -32.54
CA ILE A 284 -18.34 19.37 -32.64
C ILE A 284 -19.63 18.62 -32.31
N VAL A 285 -20.32 19.06 -31.27
CA VAL A 285 -21.74 18.75 -31.03
C VAL A 285 -22.56 19.94 -31.46
N MET A 286 -23.54 19.74 -32.34
CA MET A 286 -24.26 20.86 -32.95
C MET A 286 -25.61 20.48 -33.50
N ILE A 287 -26.55 21.43 -33.42
CA ILE A 287 -27.72 21.54 -34.28
C ILE A 287 -27.71 22.91 -34.97
N ASN A 288 -28.05 22.95 -36.26
CA ASN A 288 -28.04 24.18 -37.06
C ASN A 288 -29.31 24.31 -37.90
N GLY A 289 -29.96 25.47 -37.82
CA GLY A 289 -31.12 25.81 -38.65
C GLY A 289 -30.73 26.01 -40.12
N GLY A 290 -31.58 25.58 -41.05
CA GLY A 290 -31.39 25.81 -42.47
C GLY A 290 -31.90 27.17 -42.95
N SER A 291 -31.72 27.45 -44.24
CA SER A 291 -32.05 28.74 -44.84
C SER A 291 -33.55 29.01 -44.98
N ALA A 292 -34.41 28.01 -44.81
CA ALA A 292 -35.86 28.13 -44.97
C ALA A 292 -36.63 27.46 -43.80
N SER A 293 -37.11 26.23 -43.97
CA SER A 293 -38.05 25.56 -43.05
C SER A 293 -37.61 24.13 -42.71
N GLY A 294 -36.38 23.98 -42.21
CA GLY A 294 -35.81 22.70 -41.81
C GLY A 294 -34.37 22.83 -41.36
N TRP A 295 -33.76 21.74 -40.95
CA TRP A 295 -32.45 21.70 -40.32
C TRP A 295 -31.34 21.53 -41.37
N GLN A 296 -30.22 22.22 -41.18
CA GLN A 296 -29.05 22.12 -42.04
C GLN A 296 -28.08 21.04 -41.58
N GLU A 297 -27.83 20.96 -40.27
CA GLU A 297 -26.76 20.12 -39.72
C GLU A 297 -27.15 19.62 -38.33
N VAL A 298 -26.86 18.35 -38.09
CA VAL A 298 -26.79 17.74 -36.76
C VAL A 298 -25.46 17.02 -36.68
N SER A 299 -24.70 17.27 -35.61
CA SER A 299 -23.38 16.68 -35.36
C SER A 299 -23.36 16.03 -33.97
N ARG A 300 -22.77 14.85 -33.87
CA ARG A 300 -22.62 14.05 -32.65
C ARG A 300 -21.16 13.73 -32.44
N VAL A 301 -20.71 13.75 -31.19
CA VAL A 301 -19.32 13.42 -30.85
C VAL A 301 -19.23 11.98 -30.37
N HIS A 302 -18.13 11.31 -30.70
CA HIS A 302 -17.72 10.02 -30.16
C HIS A 302 -16.37 10.16 -29.46
N MET A 303 -16.18 9.48 -28.33
CA MET A 303 -14.93 9.39 -27.59
C MET A 303 -14.76 7.97 -27.05
N GLY A 304 -13.75 7.25 -27.54
CA GLY A 304 -13.32 5.96 -27.02
C GLY A 304 -12.20 6.11 -25.99
N PHE A 305 -12.26 5.34 -24.90
CA PHE A 305 -11.25 5.31 -23.84
C PHE A 305 -10.82 3.86 -23.58
N ASP A 306 -9.53 3.55 -23.65
CA ASP A 306 -9.01 2.23 -23.30
C ASP A 306 -8.97 2.08 -21.77
N THR A 307 -10.05 1.52 -21.23
CA THR A 307 -10.25 1.32 -19.80
C THR A 307 -9.87 -0.09 -19.34
N SER A 308 -9.19 -0.89 -20.19
CA SER A 308 -8.76 -2.27 -19.87
C SER A 308 -7.83 -2.35 -18.66
N GLY A 309 -7.07 -1.28 -18.38
CA GLY A 309 -6.21 -1.18 -17.21
C GLY A 309 -6.94 -1.04 -15.86
N LEU A 310 -8.27 -0.94 -15.84
CA LEU A 310 -9.05 -1.00 -14.60
C LEU A 310 -9.03 -2.40 -13.98
N GLY A 311 -8.96 -3.45 -14.81
CA GLY A 311 -8.98 -4.83 -14.39
C GLY A 311 -10.40 -5.40 -14.28
N SER A 312 -10.52 -6.72 -14.42
CA SER A 312 -11.82 -7.38 -14.31
C SER A 312 -12.35 -7.32 -12.87
N GLY A 313 -13.65 -7.06 -12.73
CA GLY A 313 -14.31 -6.95 -11.43
C GLY A 313 -13.98 -5.68 -10.63
N ALA A 314 -13.26 -4.72 -11.21
CA ALA A 314 -13.06 -3.42 -10.60
C ALA A 314 -14.39 -2.73 -10.28
N THR A 315 -14.56 -2.28 -9.04
CA THR A 315 -15.76 -1.56 -8.60
C THR A 315 -15.56 -0.07 -8.80
N ILE A 316 -16.36 0.54 -9.66
CA ILE A 316 -16.28 1.98 -9.97
C ILE A 316 -17.10 2.79 -8.98
N SER A 317 -16.42 3.57 -8.15
CA SER A 317 -17.06 4.38 -7.11
C SER A 317 -17.43 5.78 -7.62
N SER A 318 -16.60 6.36 -8.49
CA SER A 318 -16.88 7.63 -9.19
C SER A 318 -16.23 7.65 -10.58
N ALA A 319 -16.81 8.40 -11.50
CA ALA A 319 -16.21 8.66 -12.80
C ALA A 319 -16.61 10.05 -13.31
N THR A 320 -15.70 10.73 -14.00
CA THR A 320 -15.93 12.06 -14.57
C THR A 320 -15.32 12.13 -15.96
N LEU A 321 -16.16 12.46 -16.95
CA LEU A 321 -15.68 12.89 -18.25
C LEU A 321 -15.38 14.39 -18.20
N SER A 322 -14.18 14.78 -18.60
CA SER A 322 -13.76 16.17 -18.68
C SER A 322 -13.37 16.53 -20.11
N PHE A 323 -13.80 17.69 -20.59
CA PHE A 323 -13.39 18.22 -21.90
C PHE A 323 -13.19 19.74 -21.85
N VAL A 324 -12.34 20.26 -22.73
CA VAL A 324 -12.10 21.71 -22.87
C VAL A 324 -12.90 22.22 -24.05
N SER A 325 -13.61 23.34 -23.86
CA SER A 325 -14.36 23.99 -24.94
C SER A 325 -13.57 25.16 -25.54
N THR A 326 -13.59 25.25 -26.86
CA THR A 326 -12.95 26.31 -27.67
C THR A 326 -13.94 27.30 -28.26
N GLY A 327 -15.24 27.00 -28.16
CA GLY A 327 -16.31 27.92 -28.53
C GLY A 327 -17.70 27.35 -28.26
N GLU A 328 -18.61 28.20 -27.79
CA GLU A 328 -20.04 27.89 -27.66
C GLU A 328 -20.93 28.91 -28.36
N VAL A 329 -22.12 28.46 -28.79
CA VAL A 329 -23.25 29.28 -29.26
C VAL A 329 -24.53 28.54 -28.84
N ASP A 330 -25.58 29.24 -28.39
CA ASP A 330 -26.84 28.60 -27.99
C ASP A 330 -28.09 29.42 -28.36
N ASP A 331 -28.51 29.30 -29.62
CA ASP A 331 -29.72 29.98 -30.11
C ASP A 331 -31.01 29.17 -29.86
N PHE A 332 -30.88 27.87 -29.57
CA PHE A 332 -32.00 26.93 -29.37
C PHE A 332 -32.22 26.49 -27.91
N SER A 333 -31.48 27.06 -26.96
CA SER A 333 -31.56 26.72 -25.52
C SER A 333 -31.40 25.21 -25.29
N GLN A 334 -30.30 24.66 -25.80
CA GLN A 334 -29.97 23.24 -25.69
C GLN A 334 -28.98 22.97 -24.57
N ALA A 335 -28.93 21.72 -24.13
CA ALA A 335 -27.87 21.20 -23.28
C ALA A 335 -27.03 20.15 -24.01
N VAL A 336 -25.78 19.97 -23.58
CA VAL A 336 -24.99 18.80 -23.95
C VAL A 336 -25.29 17.64 -23.00
N VAL A 337 -25.43 16.44 -23.56
CA VAL A 337 -25.75 15.22 -22.83
C VAL A 337 -24.72 14.14 -23.14
N LEU A 338 -24.33 13.41 -22.11
CA LEU A 338 -23.42 12.27 -22.19
C LEU A 338 -24.22 10.98 -22.30
N VAL A 339 -23.91 10.17 -23.31
CA VAL A 339 -24.58 8.89 -23.62
C VAL A 339 -23.54 7.81 -23.95
N THR A 340 -23.96 6.55 -24.04
CA THR A 340 -23.11 5.52 -24.66
C THR A 340 -23.04 5.75 -26.16
N SER A 341 -21.98 5.27 -26.79
CA SER A 341 -21.89 5.17 -28.24
C SER A 341 -21.38 3.80 -28.68
N SER A 342 -21.71 3.39 -29.91
CA SER A 342 -21.37 2.08 -30.45
C SER A 342 -21.00 2.21 -31.93
N PRO A 343 -19.82 2.79 -32.24
CA PRO A 343 -19.32 2.81 -33.61
C PRO A 343 -19.05 1.38 -34.11
N ALA A 344 -18.91 1.21 -35.42
CA ALA A 344 -18.59 -0.08 -36.02
C ALA A 344 -17.21 -0.63 -35.59
N THR A 345 -16.27 0.26 -35.28
CA THR A 345 -14.91 -0.05 -34.81
C THR A 345 -14.47 0.98 -33.78
N ASP A 346 -13.61 0.60 -32.84
CA ASP A 346 -13.15 1.48 -31.75
C ASP A 346 -12.10 2.52 -32.19
N ASN A 347 -11.50 2.36 -33.37
CA ASN A 347 -10.33 3.14 -33.79
C ASN A 347 -10.50 3.94 -35.10
N ILE A 348 -11.66 3.82 -35.76
CA ILE A 348 -12.02 4.56 -36.98
C ILE A 348 -13.51 4.90 -36.92
N LEU A 349 -13.85 6.14 -37.25
CA LEU A 349 -15.24 6.57 -37.45
C LEU A 349 -15.59 6.58 -38.93
N VAL A 350 -16.72 5.98 -39.28
CA VAL A 350 -17.31 6.00 -40.61
C VAL A 350 -18.68 6.67 -40.59
N THR A 351 -19.15 7.18 -41.73
CA THR A 351 -20.43 7.91 -41.80
C THR A 351 -21.65 7.10 -41.33
N GLY A 352 -21.55 5.76 -41.37
CA GLY A 352 -22.52 4.82 -40.80
C GLY A 352 -22.72 4.98 -39.28
N ASP A 353 -21.67 5.38 -38.57
CA ASP A 353 -21.67 5.51 -37.11
C ASP A 353 -22.55 6.66 -36.62
N TYR A 354 -22.86 7.61 -37.51
CA TYR A 354 -23.73 8.76 -37.21
C TYR A 354 -25.11 8.35 -36.70
N LEU A 355 -25.67 7.21 -37.12
CA LEU A 355 -27.07 6.85 -36.85
C LEU A 355 -27.43 6.92 -35.36
N LYS A 356 -28.61 7.47 -35.04
CA LYS A 356 -29.02 7.68 -33.64
C LYS A 356 -29.07 6.36 -32.85
N THR A 357 -29.33 5.24 -33.52
CA THR A 357 -29.34 3.90 -32.93
C THR A 357 -28.00 3.45 -32.38
N ASN A 358 -26.89 4.10 -32.78
CA ASN A 358 -25.56 3.84 -32.24
C ASN A 358 -25.28 4.66 -30.97
N TYR A 359 -26.25 5.43 -30.49
CA TYR A 359 -26.15 6.22 -29.26
C TYR A 359 -27.21 5.77 -28.26
N GLY A 360 -26.81 5.62 -27.00
CA GLY A 360 -27.72 5.21 -25.93
C GLY A 360 -28.81 6.23 -25.65
N GLY A 361 -30.01 5.76 -25.30
CA GLY A 361 -31.14 6.62 -24.91
C GLY A 361 -31.14 7.07 -23.44
N THR A 362 -30.07 6.79 -22.70
CA THR A 362 -29.98 7.05 -21.24
C THR A 362 -28.90 8.09 -20.97
N GLU A 363 -29.24 9.14 -20.23
CA GLU A 363 -28.26 10.12 -19.75
C GLU A 363 -27.30 9.48 -18.74
N LEU A 364 -25.99 9.60 -19.00
CA LEU A 364 -24.94 9.04 -18.15
C LEU A 364 -24.39 10.02 -17.10
N ALA A 365 -24.71 11.31 -17.23
CA ALA A 365 -24.34 12.38 -16.32
C ALA A 365 -25.41 13.49 -16.38
N PRO A 366 -25.53 14.36 -15.38
CA PRO A 366 -26.35 15.57 -15.49
C PRO A 366 -25.95 16.38 -16.72
N LYS A 367 -26.94 16.79 -17.52
CA LYS A 367 -26.71 17.62 -18.71
C LYS A 367 -26.14 18.99 -18.34
N ILE A 368 -25.34 19.56 -19.23
CA ILE A 368 -24.79 20.92 -19.08
C ILE A 368 -25.45 21.83 -20.11
N GLU A 369 -26.17 22.85 -19.64
CA GLU A 369 -26.79 23.86 -20.52
C GLU A 369 -25.71 24.59 -21.32
N ILE A 370 -25.85 24.69 -22.66
CA ILE A 370 -24.80 25.22 -23.52
C ILE A 370 -24.55 26.70 -23.22
N GLY A 371 -25.60 27.53 -23.19
CA GLY A 371 -25.44 28.97 -23.03
C GLY A 371 -25.04 29.46 -21.63
N ALA A 372 -25.21 28.64 -20.59
CA ALA A 372 -25.00 29.05 -19.20
C ALA A 372 -24.05 28.15 -18.39
N GLY A 373 -23.84 26.91 -18.81
CA GLY A 373 -23.07 25.90 -18.08
C GLY A 373 -21.70 25.59 -18.68
N ILE A 374 -21.50 25.83 -19.99
CA ILE A 374 -20.22 25.59 -20.65
C ILE A 374 -19.30 26.80 -20.50
N THR A 375 -18.03 26.54 -20.17
CA THR A 375 -16.95 27.52 -20.19
C THR A 375 -16.10 27.32 -21.45
N SER A 376 -16.18 28.22 -22.45
CA SER A 376 -15.26 28.30 -23.60
C SER A 376 -14.18 29.37 -23.42
N ASP A 377 -13.08 28.98 -22.79
CA ASP A 377 -11.87 29.80 -22.71
C ASP A 377 -10.64 29.09 -23.29
N SER A 378 -10.83 27.91 -23.91
CA SER A 378 -9.76 27.04 -24.40
C SER A 378 -8.75 26.60 -23.32
N ALA A 379 -9.13 26.66 -22.03
CA ALA A 379 -8.24 26.37 -20.91
C ALA A 379 -8.88 25.52 -19.81
N THR A 380 -10.14 25.81 -19.48
CA THR A 380 -10.92 25.23 -18.38
C THR A 380 -11.60 23.93 -18.84
N PHE A 381 -11.48 22.90 -18.01
CA PHE A 381 -12.22 21.66 -18.21
C PHE A 381 -13.67 21.83 -17.75
N ASN A 382 -14.60 21.37 -18.58
CA ASN A 382 -16.00 21.19 -18.26
C ASN A 382 -16.19 19.73 -17.84
N ASP A 383 -16.66 19.53 -16.61
CA ASP A 383 -16.74 18.20 -15.99
C ASP A 383 -18.18 17.67 -16.01
N MET A 384 -18.35 16.47 -16.56
CA MET A 384 -19.58 15.69 -16.50
C MET A 384 -19.39 14.51 -15.53
N THR A 385 -19.75 14.71 -14.27
CA THR A 385 -19.72 13.65 -13.25
C THR A 385 -20.78 12.60 -13.55
N MET A 386 -20.36 11.36 -13.75
CA MET A 386 -21.22 10.26 -14.13
C MET A 386 -22.17 9.85 -13.00
N ASN A 387 -23.45 9.68 -13.36
CA ASN A 387 -24.46 9.11 -12.48
C ASN A 387 -24.30 7.58 -12.38
N ALA A 388 -25.23 6.90 -11.71
CA ALA A 388 -25.15 5.43 -11.54
C ALA A 388 -25.18 4.67 -12.89
N ALA A 389 -25.94 5.15 -13.88
CA ALA A 389 -25.95 4.56 -15.22
C ALA A 389 -24.62 4.82 -15.95
N GLY A 390 -24.05 6.02 -15.81
CA GLY A 390 -22.74 6.35 -16.38
C GLY A 390 -21.61 5.46 -15.86
N ARG A 391 -21.57 5.19 -14.55
CA ARG A 391 -20.56 4.26 -14.00
C ARG A 391 -20.76 2.82 -14.46
N ALA A 392 -22.01 2.39 -14.65
CA ALA A 392 -22.34 1.02 -15.06
C ALA A 392 -21.97 0.70 -16.51
N VAL A 393 -21.72 1.71 -17.36
CA VAL A 393 -21.35 1.50 -18.77
C VAL A 393 -19.84 1.52 -19.02
N ILE A 394 -19.03 1.82 -18.01
CA ILE A 394 -17.57 1.77 -18.15
C ILE A 394 -17.14 0.31 -18.25
N ASN A 395 -16.41 -0.02 -19.31
CA ASN A 395 -15.90 -1.36 -19.59
C ASN A 395 -14.54 -1.56 -18.92
N THR A 396 -14.48 -2.30 -17.81
CA THR A 396 -13.24 -2.41 -17.01
C THR A 396 -12.14 -3.28 -17.63
N THR A 397 -12.44 -4.01 -18.71
CA THR A 397 -11.48 -4.91 -19.39
C THR A 397 -11.28 -4.56 -20.86
N GLY A 398 -11.89 -3.47 -21.35
CA GLY A 398 -11.80 -3.08 -22.76
C GLY A 398 -12.08 -1.60 -22.97
N ILE A 399 -12.66 -1.27 -24.13
CA ILE A 399 -12.92 0.12 -24.51
C ILE A 399 -14.26 0.61 -23.96
N THR A 400 -14.23 1.77 -23.32
CA THR A 400 -15.43 2.53 -22.93
C THR A 400 -15.73 3.55 -24.02
N ASN A 401 -16.85 3.37 -24.72
CA ASN A 401 -17.28 4.25 -25.81
C ASN A 401 -18.39 5.21 -25.36
N LEU A 402 -18.11 6.51 -25.38
CA LEU A 402 -19.00 7.57 -24.94
C LEU A 402 -19.36 8.51 -26.10
N GLY A 403 -20.58 9.02 -26.10
CA GLY A 403 -21.08 9.99 -27.07
C GLY A 403 -21.53 11.28 -26.40
N VAL A 404 -21.40 12.40 -27.11
CA VAL A 404 -21.97 13.70 -26.70
C VAL A 404 -22.94 14.18 -27.76
N MET A 405 -24.16 14.50 -27.32
CA MET A 405 -25.28 14.92 -28.16
C MET A 405 -25.95 16.17 -27.55
N THR A 406 -26.83 16.82 -28.30
CA THR A 406 -27.77 17.79 -27.71
C THR A 406 -28.96 17.07 -27.09
N ASP A 407 -29.54 17.64 -26.03
CA ASP A 407 -30.69 17.04 -25.33
C ASP A 407 -31.93 16.89 -26.24
N GLY A 408 -32.22 17.87 -27.10
CA GLY A 408 -33.28 17.75 -28.11
C GLY A 408 -33.07 16.54 -29.04
N ASP A 409 -31.82 16.27 -29.44
CA ASP A 409 -31.48 15.11 -30.29
C ASP A 409 -31.65 13.79 -29.52
N LEU A 410 -31.21 13.72 -28.27
CA LEU A 410 -31.41 12.54 -27.42
C LEU A 410 -32.90 12.24 -27.20
N ASP A 411 -33.65 13.23 -26.71
CA ASP A 411 -35.06 13.11 -26.32
C ASP A 411 -36.02 13.01 -27.51
N ASN A 412 -35.51 13.21 -28.73
CA ASN A 412 -36.32 13.35 -29.94
C ASN A 412 -37.38 14.44 -29.80
N VAL A 413 -36.97 15.59 -29.25
CA VAL A 413 -37.80 16.78 -29.11
C VAL A 413 -37.22 17.84 -30.02
N GLU A 414 -37.90 18.09 -31.15
CA GLU A 414 -37.50 19.12 -32.11
C GLU A 414 -37.49 20.50 -31.42
N PRO A 415 -36.35 21.22 -31.40
CA PRO A 415 -36.30 22.56 -30.85
C PRO A 415 -37.15 23.53 -31.68
N SER A 416 -37.54 24.66 -31.09
CA SER A 416 -38.27 25.70 -31.83
C SER A 416 -37.41 26.23 -32.97
N PHE A 417 -37.77 25.88 -34.20
CA PHE A 417 -36.98 26.20 -35.38
C PHE A 417 -36.73 27.70 -35.54
N GLN A 418 -35.49 28.04 -35.87
CA GLN A 418 -35.04 29.36 -36.29
C GLN A 418 -34.13 29.15 -37.50
N ALA A 419 -34.24 30.04 -38.49
CA ALA A 419 -33.45 29.94 -39.71
C ALA A 419 -31.96 30.27 -39.46
N ASP A 420 -31.10 29.79 -40.34
CA ASP A 420 -29.67 30.16 -40.41
C ASP A 420 -29.50 31.69 -40.24
N PRO A 421 -28.58 32.16 -39.37
CA PRO A 421 -27.44 31.44 -38.76
C PRO A 421 -27.68 30.81 -37.38
N ALA A 422 -28.94 30.60 -36.97
CA ALA A 422 -29.26 30.10 -35.64
C ALA A 422 -28.71 28.68 -35.39
N ARG A 423 -27.94 28.51 -34.31
CA ARG A 423 -27.31 27.24 -33.92
C ARG A 423 -27.15 27.09 -32.42
N SER A 424 -27.18 25.84 -31.96
CA SER A 424 -26.64 25.46 -30.66
C SER A 424 -25.45 24.55 -30.91
N ARG A 425 -24.27 24.97 -30.45
CA ARG A 425 -22.97 24.37 -30.79
C ARG A 425 -22.02 24.45 -29.61
N VAL A 426 -21.32 23.35 -29.34
CA VAL A 426 -20.10 23.34 -28.52
C VAL A 426 -18.96 22.77 -29.35
N GLN A 427 -17.81 23.43 -29.32
CA GLN A 427 -16.56 22.97 -29.95
C GLN A 427 -15.64 22.44 -28.86
N LEU A 428 -15.43 21.13 -28.82
CA LEU A 428 -14.60 20.46 -27.82
C LEU A 428 -13.20 20.24 -28.40
N ALA A 429 -12.14 20.39 -27.59
CA ALA A 429 -10.83 19.89 -27.94
C ALA A 429 -10.90 18.36 -28.16
N SER A 430 -10.18 17.85 -29.16
CA SER A 430 -10.06 16.41 -29.41
C SER A 430 -8.73 15.86 -28.88
N ALA A 431 -8.44 14.58 -29.11
CA ALA A 431 -7.12 14.02 -28.86
C ALA A 431 -6.02 14.69 -29.72
N ASP A 432 -6.37 15.19 -30.91
CA ASP A 432 -5.47 15.87 -31.86
C ASP A 432 -5.32 17.38 -31.62
N GLU A 433 -5.71 17.88 -30.45
CA GLU A 433 -5.65 19.29 -30.12
C GLU A 433 -4.21 19.85 -30.08
N VAL A 434 -4.06 21.16 -30.30
CA VAL A 434 -2.77 21.89 -30.34
C VAL A 434 -2.74 23.11 -29.41
N LEU A 435 -3.59 23.11 -28.40
CA LEU A 435 -3.73 24.14 -27.37
C LEU A 435 -2.53 24.11 -26.40
N ALA A 436 -2.47 25.11 -25.53
CA ALA A 436 -1.41 25.20 -24.53
C ALA A 436 -1.70 24.26 -23.33
N GLY A 437 -0.82 23.28 -23.13
CA GLY A 437 -0.98 22.22 -22.14
C GLY A 437 -1.84 21.07 -22.66
N ASP A 438 -1.95 19.98 -21.91
CA ASP A 438 -2.81 18.85 -22.29
C ASP A 438 -4.29 19.22 -22.09
N LYS A 439 -5.02 19.38 -23.19
CA LYS A 439 -6.44 19.74 -23.24
C LYS A 439 -7.30 18.64 -23.86
N ARG A 440 -6.72 17.46 -24.10
CA ARG A 440 -7.43 16.30 -24.62
C ARG A 440 -8.60 15.92 -23.70
N PRO A 441 -9.72 15.42 -24.25
CA PRO A 441 -10.78 14.82 -23.44
C PRO A 441 -10.20 13.71 -22.56
N LYS A 442 -10.68 13.64 -21.32
CA LYS A 442 -10.23 12.61 -20.38
C LYS A 442 -11.39 12.01 -19.60
N LEU A 443 -11.31 10.70 -19.36
CA LEU A 443 -12.16 9.98 -18.45
C LEU A 443 -11.37 9.67 -17.18
N VAL A 444 -11.74 10.28 -16.07
CA VAL A 444 -11.15 10.00 -14.75
C VAL A 444 -12.05 9.03 -14.01
N VAL A 445 -11.54 7.85 -13.67
CA VAL A 445 -12.27 6.78 -12.99
C VAL A 445 -11.61 6.50 -11.66
N ASN A 446 -12.40 6.56 -10.59
CA ASN A 446 -12.00 6.08 -9.28
C ASN A 446 -12.59 4.68 -9.07
N HIS A 447 -11.71 3.69 -8.92
CA HIS A 447 -12.07 2.28 -8.89
C HIS A 447 -11.32 1.50 -7.84
N GLU A 448 -11.95 0.47 -7.28
CA GLU A 448 -11.29 -0.50 -6.40
C GLU A 448 -11.10 -1.79 -7.18
N THR A 449 -9.86 -2.25 -7.32
CA THR A 449 -9.57 -3.60 -7.85
C THR A 449 -9.95 -4.64 -6.80
N ILE A 450 -10.22 -5.88 -7.21
CA ILE A 450 -10.46 -6.99 -6.27
C ILE A 450 -9.11 -7.38 -5.64
N PRO A 451 -8.85 -7.10 -4.34
CA PRO A 451 -7.62 -7.54 -3.69
C PRO A 451 -7.60 -9.07 -3.50
N ALA A 452 -6.41 -9.63 -3.66
CA ALA A 452 -6.14 -11.04 -3.48
C ALA A 452 -4.90 -11.21 -2.60
N THR A 453 -5.09 -11.77 -1.41
CA THR A 453 -4.02 -11.94 -0.42
C THR A 453 -3.69 -13.41 -0.22
N ILE A 454 -2.40 -13.71 -0.06
CA ILE A 454 -1.90 -15.03 0.34
C ILE A 454 -1.44 -15.01 1.81
N THR A 455 -1.79 -16.07 2.55
CA THR A 455 -1.48 -16.28 3.98
C THR A 455 -1.33 -17.78 4.26
N GLY A 456 -1.19 -18.20 5.51
CA GLY A 456 -1.10 -19.61 5.90
C GLY A 456 0.32 -19.96 6.32
N THR A 457 0.60 -21.24 6.61
CA THR A 457 1.91 -21.58 7.19
C THR A 457 3.07 -21.41 6.20
N ILE A 458 2.81 -21.56 4.89
CA ILE A 458 3.79 -21.21 3.84
C ILE A 458 3.53 -19.79 3.32
N GLY A 459 2.27 -19.32 3.35
CA GLY A 459 1.91 -17.99 2.87
C GLY A 459 2.39 -16.83 3.73
N ASP A 460 2.65 -17.06 5.02
CA ASP A 460 3.20 -16.06 5.95
C ASP A 460 4.74 -16.09 6.01
N ASN A 461 5.35 -16.44 4.86
CA ASN A 461 6.74 -16.84 4.66
C ASN A 461 7.11 -18.16 5.36
N ALA A 462 7.96 -18.94 4.69
CA ALA A 462 8.47 -20.21 5.21
C ALA A 462 9.96 -20.34 4.97
N THR A 463 10.58 -21.22 5.73
CA THR A 463 11.91 -21.74 5.43
C THR A 463 11.82 -22.91 4.45
N GLU A 464 12.90 -23.15 3.74
CA GLU A 464 13.06 -24.34 2.89
C GLU A 464 12.75 -25.65 3.64
N GLN A 465 13.13 -25.75 4.92
CA GLN A 465 12.85 -26.92 5.75
C GLN A 465 11.34 -27.09 6.02
N GLU A 466 10.60 -26.01 6.29
CA GLU A 466 9.15 -26.08 6.51
C GLU A 466 8.40 -26.54 5.26
N VAL A 467 8.91 -26.21 4.06
CA VAL A 467 8.37 -26.75 2.80
C VAL A 467 8.69 -28.23 2.66
N ARG A 468 9.93 -28.66 2.94
CA ARG A 468 10.35 -30.07 2.89
C ARG A 468 9.56 -30.94 3.85
N ASP A 469 9.27 -30.47 5.06
CA ASP A 469 8.48 -31.19 6.07
C ASP A 469 7.05 -31.52 5.57
N GLY A 470 6.57 -30.76 4.58
CA GLY A 470 5.25 -30.92 3.98
C GLY A 470 4.12 -30.48 4.90
N GLY A 471 2.88 -30.72 4.47
CA GLY A 471 1.67 -30.38 5.23
C GLY A 471 1.41 -28.88 5.49
N GLY A 472 2.30 -27.99 5.06
CA GLY A 472 2.07 -26.55 5.10
C GLY A 472 0.90 -26.10 4.21
N THR A 473 0.46 -24.86 4.38
CA THR A 473 -0.72 -24.32 3.67
C THR A 473 -0.47 -22.95 3.06
N PHE A 474 -1.12 -22.73 1.91
CA PHE A 474 -1.50 -21.41 1.44
C PHE A 474 -3.00 -21.21 1.63
N ILE A 475 -3.37 -20.08 2.21
CA ILE A 475 -4.74 -19.62 2.32
C ILE A 475 -4.85 -18.37 1.46
N VAL A 476 -5.60 -18.49 0.37
CA VAL A 476 -5.84 -17.38 -0.56
C VAL A 476 -7.21 -16.80 -0.26
N THR A 477 -7.27 -15.48 -0.10
CA THR A 477 -8.52 -14.73 0.12
C THR A 477 -8.70 -13.71 -0.99
N VAL A 478 -9.89 -13.71 -1.61
CA VAL A 478 -10.29 -12.82 -2.71
C VAL A 478 -11.39 -11.91 -2.21
N ALA A 479 -11.03 -10.70 -1.80
CA ALA A 479 -12.01 -9.77 -1.24
C ALA A 479 -12.71 -9.00 -2.36
N GLY A 480 -14.04 -9.05 -2.42
CA GLY A 480 -14.84 -8.33 -3.42
C GLY A 480 -15.38 -9.21 -4.57
N ASP A 481 -15.05 -10.51 -4.58
CA ASP A 481 -15.71 -11.50 -5.45
C ASP A 481 -16.08 -12.75 -4.64
N THR A 482 -16.90 -13.62 -5.24
CA THR A 482 -17.29 -14.91 -4.68
C THR A 482 -16.65 -16.03 -5.49
N LEU A 483 -16.09 -17.02 -4.79
CA LEU A 483 -15.62 -18.26 -5.36
C LEU A 483 -16.80 -19.12 -5.82
N VAL A 484 -16.72 -19.66 -7.04
CA VAL A 484 -17.67 -20.62 -7.59
C VAL A 484 -17.85 -21.84 -6.67
N GLU A 485 -18.98 -22.53 -6.77
CA GLU A 485 -19.33 -23.64 -5.89
C GLU A 485 -19.47 -24.98 -6.63
N GLY A 486 -19.34 -26.09 -5.89
CA GLY A 486 -19.59 -27.43 -6.40
C GLY A 486 -18.61 -27.84 -7.49
N GLN A 487 -19.13 -28.44 -8.57
CA GLN A 487 -18.30 -29.01 -9.64
C GLN A 487 -17.43 -27.96 -10.34
N ALA A 488 -17.93 -26.73 -10.51
CA ALA A 488 -17.16 -25.65 -11.13
C ALA A 488 -15.87 -25.34 -10.34
N PHE A 489 -15.93 -25.36 -9.01
CA PHE A 489 -14.74 -25.19 -8.17
C PHE A 489 -13.80 -26.38 -8.31
N THR A 490 -14.33 -27.60 -8.31
CA THR A 490 -13.55 -28.84 -8.51
C THR A 490 -12.81 -28.83 -9.84
N ASP A 491 -13.47 -28.39 -10.92
CA ASP A 491 -12.89 -28.34 -12.26
C ASP A 491 -11.75 -27.30 -12.34
N ALA A 492 -11.82 -26.21 -11.56
CA ALA A 492 -10.82 -25.15 -11.49
C ALA A 492 -9.64 -25.44 -10.54
N GLN A 493 -9.63 -26.56 -9.80
CA GLN A 493 -8.58 -26.84 -8.80
C GLN A 493 -7.18 -26.93 -9.41
N GLN A 494 -7.04 -27.40 -10.65
CA GLN A 494 -5.74 -27.44 -11.32
C GLN A 494 -5.28 -26.02 -11.69
N ASP A 495 -6.16 -25.20 -12.25
CA ASP A 495 -5.86 -23.80 -12.59
C ASP A 495 -5.39 -23.01 -11.34
N ILE A 496 -5.97 -23.30 -10.17
CA ILE A 496 -5.57 -22.72 -8.88
C ILE A 496 -4.14 -23.11 -8.51
N ILE A 497 -3.77 -24.38 -8.70
CA ILE A 497 -2.41 -24.88 -8.43
C ILE A 497 -1.42 -24.22 -9.38
N ASP A 498 -1.76 -24.18 -10.68
CA ASP A 498 -0.91 -23.59 -11.72
C ASP A 498 -0.67 -22.09 -11.47
N GLY A 499 -1.63 -21.42 -10.80
CA GLY A 499 -1.53 -20.02 -10.39
C GLY A 499 -0.58 -19.72 -9.23
N LEU A 500 -0.01 -20.71 -8.53
CA LEU A 500 0.97 -20.51 -7.46
C LEU A 500 2.40 -20.61 -8.02
N ASP A 501 2.96 -19.51 -8.54
CA ASP A 501 4.18 -19.53 -9.35
C ASP A 501 5.37 -18.83 -8.67
N SER A 502 6.56 -19.43 -8.80
CA SER A 502 7.84 -18.85 -8.39
C SER A 502 8.57 -18.24 -9.58
N ALA A 503 8.89 -16.95 -9.51
CA ALA A 503 9.59 -16.25 -10.58
C ALA A 503 11.03 -16.78 -10.80
N GLN A 504 11.63 -17.34 -9.76
CA GLN A 504 12.98 -17.91 -9.76
C GLN A 504 13.05 -19.20 -10.59
N SER A 505 12.01 -20.05 -10.50
CA SER A 505 11.90 -21.30 -11.25
C SER A 505 13.17 -22.18 -11.18
N GLU A 506 13.72 -22.37 -9.98
CA GLU A 506 14.87 -23.26 -9.80
C GLU A 506 14.53 -24.70 -10.17
N ALA A 507 15.53 -25.46 -10.65
CA ALA A 507 15.31 -26.83 -11.13
C ALA A 507 14.82 -27.80 -10.04
N THR A 508 15.16 -27.50 -8.78
CA THR A 508 14.75 -28.20 -7.56
C THR A 508 13.85 -27.30 -6.68
N GLY A 509 13.35 -26.21 -7.25
CA GLY A 509 12.57 -25.18 -6.56
C GLY A 509 11.07 -25.43 -6.55
N TRP A 510 10.31 -24.38 -6.20
CA TRP A 510 8.88 -24.48 -5.89
C TRP A 510 8.07 -25.07 -7.03
N ASN A 511 8.31 -24.56 -8.24
CA ASN A 511 7.59 -24.95 -9.44
C ASN A 511 7.76 -26.44 -9.73
N ALA A 512 9.00 -26.92 -9.75
CA ALA A 512 9.32 -28.29 -10.16
C ALA A 512 8.98 -29.34 -9.11
N GLU A 513 9.27 -29.06 -7.83
CA GLU A 513 9.22 -30.07 -6.78
C GLU A 513 7.93 -30.02 -5.95
N VAL A 514 7.28 -28.85 -5.87
CA VAL A 514 6.05 -28.68 -5.08
C VAL A 514 4.84 -28.49 -5.98
N ARG A 515 4.75 -27.37 -6.72
CA ARG A 515 3.56 -27.00 -7.50
C ARG A 515 3.16 -28.10 -8.49
N ASP A 516 4.09 -28.52 -9.35
CA ASP A 516 3.81 -29.48 -10.42
C ASP A 516 3.49 -30.89 -9.89
N ASN A 517 3.75 -31.15 -8.59
CA ASN A 517 3.42 -32.40 -7.90
C ASN A 517 2.16 -32.30 -7.01
N LEU A 518 1.56 -31.12 -6.85
CA LEU A 518 0.29 -30.96 -6.15
C LEU A 518 -0.84 -31.60 -6.97
N LEU A 519 -1.78 -32.24 -6.27
CA LEU A 519 -2.97 -32.82 -6.88
C LEU A 519 -4.16 -31.85 -6.71
N PRO A 520 -5.14 -31.83 -7.63
CA PRO A 520 -6.35 -31.01 -7.48
C PRO A 520 -7.03 -31.14 -6.10
N GLY A 521 -7.01 -32.35 -5.51
CA GLY A 521 -7.55 -32.61 -4.18
C GLY A 521 -6.85 -31.90 -3.02
N SER A 522 -5.68 -31.28 -3.24
CA SER A 522 -4.98 -30.43 -2.27
C SER A 522 -5.64 -29.06 -2.07
N VAL A 523 -6.54 -28.66 -2.97
CA VAL A 523 -7.25 -27.38 -2.92
C VAL A 523 -8.63 -27.57 -2.30
N THR A 524 -8.93 -26.86 -1.22
CA THR A 524 -10.24 -26.88 -0.56
C THR A 524 -10.82 -25.48 -0.45
N ARG A 525 -12.03 -25.26 -0.98
CA ARG A 525 -12.79 -24.02 -0.73
C ARG A 525 -13.18 -23.95 0.75
N THR A 526 -12.69 -22.94 1.46
CA THR A 526 -12.93 -22.76 2.89
C THR A 526 -14.05 -21.78 3.20
N SER A 527 -14.33 -20.84 2.31
CA SER A 527 -15.45 -19.91 2.42
C SER A 527 -15.93 -19.44 1.04
N SER A 528 -16.87 -18.50 0.99
CA SER A 528 -17.25 -17.84 -0.26
C SER A 528 -16.15 -16.97 -0.86
N GLU A 529 -15.14 -16.58 -0.09
CA GLU A 529 -14.09 -15.65 -0.50
C GLU A 529 -12.68 -16.24 -0.32
N SER A 530 -12.57 -17.50 0.13
CA SER A 530 -11.27 -18.11 0.40
C SER A 530 -11.19 -19.60 0.10
N TYR A 531 -10.00 -20.03 -0.32
CA TYR A 531 -9.62 -21.43 -0.46
C TYR A 531 -8.25 -21.68 0.19
N THR A 532 -8.02 -22.93 0.57
CA THR A 532 -6.75 -23.40 1.14
C THR A 532 -6.13 -24.42 0.20
N VAL A 533 -4.86 -24.21 -0.16
CA VAL A 533 -4.00 -25.20 -0.82
C VAL A 533 -3.11 -25.84 0.24
N THR A 534 -3.18 -27.16 0.38
CA THR A 534 -2.40 -27.91 1.37
C THR A 534 -1.29 -28.68 0.69
N MET A 535 -0.06 -28.51 1.16
CA MET A 535 1.09 -29.29 0.69
C MET A 535 0.89 -30.78 0.96
N PRO A 536 1.52 -31.67 0.17
CA PRO A 536 1.45 -33.11 0.41
C PRO A 536 1.89 -33.43 1.85
N THR A 537 1.13 -34.31 2.51
CA THR A 537 1.38 -34.76 3.91
C THR A 537 1.93 -36.19 3.97
N THR A 538 2.21 -36.82 2.83
CA THR A 538 2.49 -38.26 2.77
C THR A 538 3.92 -38.61 3.20
N GLY A 539 4.15 -38.61 4.51
CA GLY A 539 5.04 -39.51 5.26
C GLY A 539 6.52 -39.53 4.93
N THR A 540 6.96 -38.68 4.00
CA THR A 540 8.33 -38.55 3.50
C THR A 540 8.46 -37.07 3.12
N GLU A 541 9.57 -36.45 3.49
CA GLU A 541 9.89 -35.08 3.10
C GLU A 541 9.74 -34.90 1.58
N ILE A 542 9.55 -33.66 1.12
CA ILE A 542 9.66 -33.32 -0.30
C ILE A 542 11.13 -33.39 -0.70
N ASP A 543 11.64 -34.62 -0.88
CA ASP A 543 13.06 -34.97 -0.99
C ASP A 543 13.82 -34.25 -2.12
N GLY A 544 13.12 -33.74 -3.12
CA GLY A 544 13.73 -32.99 -4.22
C GLY A 544 13.79 -31.49 -4.00
N PHE A 545 13.04 -30.94 -3.04
CA PHE A 545 12.94 -29.49 -2.85
C PHE A 545 14.20 -28.93 -2.23
N ALA A 546 14.99 -28.24 -3.05
CA ALA A 546 16.16 -27.48 -2.62
C ALA A 546 16.35 -26.20 -3.42
N ILE A 547 16.59 -25.08 -2.74
CA ILE A 547 16.73 -23.76 -3.37
C ILE A 547 18.07 -23.11 -3.01
N ASN A 548 18.65 -22.36 -3.95
CA ASN A 548 19.92 -21.63 -3.72
C ASN A 548 19.67 -20.16 -3.39
N PHE A 549 18.52 -19.63 -3.76
CA PHE A 549 18.09 -18.27 -3.45
C PHE A 549 16.67 -18.28 -2.91
N ASP A 550 16.32 -17.26 -2.14
CA ASP A 550 14.95 -17.07 -1.67
C ASP A 550 13.99 -17.06 -2.87
N GLU A 551 12.91 -17.83 -2.77
CA GLU A 551 11.86 -17.89 -3.79
C GLU A 551 10.66 -17.01 -3.39
N GLU A 552 10.13 -16.25 -4.34
CA GLU A 552 8.92 -15.44 -4.14
C GLU A 552 7.75 -16.08 -4.90
N ILE A 553 6.77 -16.57 -4.15
CA ILE A 553 5.59 -17.22 -4.70
C ILE A 553 4.51 -16.17 -4.92
N ALA A 554 4.22 -15.89 -6.19
CA ALA A 554 3.09 -15.09 -6.61
C ALA A 554 1.85 -15.97 -6.74
N VAL A 555 0.68 -15.41 -6.41
CA VAL A 555 -0.60 -16.06 -6.65
C VAL A 555 -1.32 -15.40 -7.81
N THR A 556 -1.81 -16.19 -8.76
CA THR A 556 -2.77 -15.80 -9.78
C THR A 556 -4.02 -16.61 -9.57
N ILE A 557 -5.13 -15.94 -9.26
CA ILE A 557 -6.42 -16.58 -9.09
C ILE A 557 -7.10 -16.63 -10.46
N PRO A 558 -7.37 -17.83 -10.99
CA PRO A 558 -7.98 -17.96 -12.30
C PRO A 558 -9.42 -17.44 -12.29
N SER A 559 -9.82 -16.72 -13.33
CA SER A 559 -11.20 -16.26 -13.53
C SER A 559 -12.23 -17.41 -13.48
N SER A 560 -11.81 -18.64 -13.84
CA SER A 560 -12.64 -19.84 -13.74
C SER A 560 -13.11 -20.17 -12.33
N VAL A 561 -12.42 -19.68 -11.28
CA VAL A 561 -12.82 -19.86 -9.88
C VAL A 561 -13.71 -18.72 -9.37
N LEU A 562 -13.94 -17.68 -10.15
CA LEU A 562 -14.60 -16.43 -9.73
C LEU A 562 -15.99 -16.29 -10.35
N VAL A 563 -16.90 -15.60 -9.65
CA VAL A 563 -18.28 -15.38 -10.10
C VAL A 563 -18.41 -14.10 -10.92
N THR A 564 -17.68 -13.05 -10.57
CA THR A 564 -17.86 -11.70 -11.13
C THR A 564 -16.71 -11.30 -12.06
N ALA A 565 -15.48 -11.56 -11.64
CA ALA A 565 -14.28 -11.33 -12.42
C ALA A 565 -14.29 -12.21 -13.67
N THR A 566 -13.88 -11.62 -14.79
CA THR A 566 -13.85 -12.26 -16.12
C THR A 566 -12.44 -12.50 -16.63
N GLU A 567 -11.45 -11.99 -15.92
CA GLU A 567 -10.02 -12.18 -16.14
C GLU A 567 -9.37 -12.61 -14.84
N ASP A 568 -8.21 -13.22 -14.92
CA ASP A 568 -7.47 -13.70 -13.77
C ASP A 568 -7.05 -12.53 -12.85
N ILE A 569 -7.02 -12.79 -11.55
CA ILE A 569 -6.62 -11.80 -10.54
C ILE A 569 -5.23 -12.15 -10.05
N THR A 570 -4.26 -11.28 -10.31
CA THR A 570 -2.94 -11.37 -9.68
C THR A 570 -3.01 -10.88 -8.24
N GLY A 571 -2.49 -11.69 -7.32
CA GLY A 571 -2.35 -11.35 -5.90
C GLY A 571 -1.50 -10.11 -5.70
N ASN A 572 -1.85 -9.31 -4.71
CA ASN A 572 -1.10 -8.11 -4.36
C ASN A 572 0.00 -8.38 -3.31
N THR A 573 0.08 -9.62 -2.81
CA THR A 573 1.12 -10.08 -1.89
C THR A 573 1.77 -11.36 -2.44
N THR A 574 3.06 -11.52 -2.18
CA THR A 574 3.82 -12.74 -2.43
C THR A 574 4.12 -13.44 -1.10
N ALA A 575 4.39 -14.74 -1.16
CA ALA A 575 4.92 -15.50 -0.03
C ALA A 575 6.39 -15.80 -0.29
N SER A 576 7.27 -15.54 0.68
CA SER A 576 8.70 -15.83 0.53
C SER A 576 9.05 -17.21 1.11
N ILE A 577 9.83 -17.99 0.37
CA ILE A 577 10.47 -19.19 0.88
C ILE A 577 11.97 -18.90 0.99
N PHE A 578 12.47 -18.84 2.21
CA PHE A 578 13.87 -18.53 2.46
C PHE A 578 14.75 -19.75 2.24
N ALA A 579 15.82 -19.57 1.47
CA ALA A 579 16.83 -20.60 1.27
C ALA A 579 17.50 -20.96 2.61
N ALA A 580 17.79 -22.24 2.80
CA ALA A 580 18.43 -22.70 4.01
C ALA A 580 19.88 -22.21 4.08
N ASP A 581 20.26 -21.58 5.19
CA ASP A 581 21.66 -21.31 5.51
C ASP A 581 22.33 -22.61 5.98
N GLU A 582 22.88 -23.38 5.04
CA GLU A 582 23.59 -24.62 5.34
C GLU A 582 24.89 -24.32 6.11
N SER A 583 25.03 -24.89 7.31
CA SER A 583 26.23 -24.71 8.13
C SER A 583 26.59 -25.95 8.94
N ILE A 584 27.86 -26.00 9.35
CA ILE A 584 28.38 -27.05 10.21
C ILE A 584 28.87 -26.46 11.53
N ALA A 585 28.50 -27.10 12.64
CA ALA A 585 29.04 -26.83 13.96
C ALA A 585 29.87 -28.04 14.42
N LEU A 586 31.13 -27.80 14.77
CA LEU A 586 31.96 -28.82 15.39
C LEU A 586 31.87 -28.67 16.91
N THR A 587 31.63 -29.78 17.61
CA THR A 587 31.79 -29.91 19.07
C THR A 587 32.65 -31.15 19.39
N GLY A 588 32.96 -31.41 20.67
CA GLY A 588 33.71 -32.60 21.09
C GLY A 588 35.01 -32.29 21.84
N SER A 589 35.84 -33.31 22.07
CA SER A 589 37.04 -33.21 22.92
C SER A 589 38.28 -32.69 22.19
N VAL A 590 38.17 -32.44 20.88
CA VAL A 590 39.28 -32.13 19.97
C VAL A 590 39.34 -30.68 19.51
N LEU A 591 38.47 -29.82 20.02
CA LEU A 591 38.36 -28.42 19.60
C LEU A 591 39.21 -27.44 20.42
N ASP A 592 39.78 -27.93 21.52
CA ASP A 592 40.82 -27.23 22.27
C ASP A 592 42.21 -27.66 21.78
N THR A 593 43.28 -27.21 22.46
CA THR A 593 44.66 -27.63 22.15
C THR A 593 44.87 -29.11 22.42
N LEU A 594 44.70 -29.95 21.40
CA LEU A 594 44.92 -31.39 21.47
C LEU A 594 46.42 -31.73 21.43
N ARG A 595 46.88 -32.59 22.34
CA ARG A 595 48.28 -33.05 22.37
C ARG A 595 48.44 -34.32 21.53
N PRO A 596 49.61 -34.54 20.89
CA PRO A 596 49.86 -35.77 20.14
C PRO A 596 49.69 -37.04 20.97
N SER A 597 50.00 -36.99 22.26
CA SER A 597 49.79 -38.11 23.20
C SER A 597 48.33 -38.54 23.34
N GLU A 598 47.38 -37.63 23.12
CA GLU A 598 45.95 -37.90 23.23
C GLU A 598 45.42 -38.61 21.99
N ILE A 599 45.94 -38.28 20.80
CA ILE A 599 45.66 -39.04 19.56
C ILE A 599 46.31 -40.43 19.62
N VAL A 600 47.53 -40.52 20.16
CA VAL A 600 48.23 -41.79 20.38
C VAL A 600 47.45 -42.72 21.32
N ALA A 601 46.85 -42.17 22.38
CA ALA A 601 46.02 -42.93 23.31
C ALA A 601 44.63 -43.30 22.73
N GLY A 602 44.10 -42.46 21.84
CA GLY A 602 42.76 -42.58 21.26
C GLY A 602 41.64 -42.18 22.22
N GLY A 603 40.40 -42.30 21.75
CA GLY A 603 39.17 -42.00 22.49
C GLY A 603 38.70 -40.54 22.41
N GLN A 604 39.38 -39.71 21.61
CA GLN A 604 38.96 -38.34 21.35
C GLN A 604 37.80 -38.32 20.35
N VAL A 605 36.95 -37.29 20.38
CA VAL A 605 35.77 -37.22 19.51
C VAL A 605 35.61 -35.86 18.85
N VAL A 606 35.25 -35.88 17.56
CA VAL A 606 34.65 -34.75 16.83
C VAL A 606 33.16 -35.05 16.70
N VAL A 607 32.30 -34.11 17.07
CA VAL A 607 30.86 -34.18 16.80
C VAL A 607 30.55 -33.11 15.75
N VAL A 608 30.06 -33.54 14.60
CA VAL A 608 29.63 -32.68 13.50
C VAL A 608 28.11 -32.57 13.54
N THR A 609 27.61 -31.36 13.80
CA THR A 609 26.19 -31.04 13.76
C THR A 609 25.91 -30.19 12.54
N LEU A 610 24.96 -30.60 11.71
CA LEU A 610 24.48 -29.85 10.54
C LEU A 610 23.34 -28.91 10.95
N ALA A 611 23.24 -27.78 10.26
CA ALA A 611 22.08 -26.90 10.29
C ALA A 611 21.71 -26.53 8.84
N GLY A 612 20.41 -26.40 8.55
CA GLY A 612 19.90 -26.15 7.19
C GLY A 612 19.84 -27.38 6.27
N THR A 613 20.46 -28.50 6.67
CA THR A 613 20.48 -29.76 5.91
C THR A 613 20.62 -30.96 6.86
N THR A 614 20.47 -32.17 6.32
CA THR A 614 20.55 -33.44 7.05
C THR A 614 21.53 -34.41 6.40
N TRP A 615 22.05 -35.34 7.19
CA TRP A 615 22.84 -36.47 6.69
C TRP A 615 21.95 -37.43 5.90
N VAL A 616 22.49 -38.01 4.83
CA VAL A 616 21.84 -39.11 4.09
C VAL A 616 21.33 -40.21 5.03
N ALA A 617 20.29 -40.91 4.57
CA ALA A 617 19.60 -41.92 5.36
C ALA A 617 20.55 -42.93 6.03
N SER A 618 20.25 -43.26 7.29
CA SER A 618 21.03 -44.22 8.07
C SER A 618 21.08 -45.62 7.43
N GLY A 619 22.02 -46.45 7.87
CA GLY A 619 22.21 -47.80 7.31
C GLY A 619 23.14 -47.79 6.11
N ALA A 620 22.80 -48.55 5.06
CA ALA A 620 23.71 -48.79 3.92
C ALA A 620 24.16 -47.49 3.24
N THR A 621 23.23 -46.53 3.02
CA THR A 621 23.52 -45.26 2.35
C THR A 621 24.56 -44.45 3.13
N PHE A 622 24.29 -44.11 4.40
CA PHE A 622 25.27 -43.44 5.25
C PHE A 622 26.59 -44.22 5.39
N ASN A 623 26.53 -45.55 5.49
CA ASN A 623 27.74 -46.37 5.63
C ASN A 623 28.71 -46.21 4.45
N THR A 624 28.22 -45.96 3.23
CA THR A 624 29.09 -45.67 2.07
C THR A 624 29.82 -44.33 2.17
N GLN A 625 29.30 -43.39 2.97
CA GLN A 625 29.84 -42.03 3.10
C GLN A 625 30.88 -41.88 4.22
N ARG A 626 30.96 -42.84 5.15
CA ARG A 626 31.85 -42.78 6.32
C ARG A 626 33.32 -42.54 5.96
N GLN A 627 33.81 -43.16 4.89
CA GLN A 627 35.18 -42.95 4.43
C GLN A 627 35.38 -41.54 3.86
N ALA A 628 34.38 -41.00 3.16
CA ALA A 628 34.44 -39.63 2.64
C ALA A 628 34.44 -38.60 3.78
N ILE A 629 33.66 -38.84 4.84
CA ILE A 629 33.64 -38.00 6.06
C ILE A 629 35.02 -37.99 6.73
N LEU A 630 35.67 -39.15 6.90
CA LEU A 630 37.05 -39.22 7.43
C LEU A 630 38.05 -38.51 6.51
N ASN A 631 37.92 -38.70 5.19
CA ASN A 631 38.81 -38.05 4.22
C ASN A 631 38.64 -36.53 4.18
N GLY A 632 37.44 -36.03 4.53
CA GLY A 632 37.14 -34.61 4.65
C GLY A 632 37.82 -33.93 5.84
N MET A 633 38.36 -34.69 6.79
CA MET A 633 39.23 -34.17 7.85
C MET A 633 40.66 -34.11 7.33
N THR A 634 41.17 -32.89 7.11
CA THR A 634 42.48 -32.63 6.51
C THR A 634 43.29 -31.71 7.40
N ALA A 635 44.60 -31.94 7.49
CA ALA A 635 45.52 -31.01 8.15
C ALA A 635 46.20 -30.09 7.14
N ASP A 636 46.57 -28.90 7.60
CA ASP A 636 47.40 -27.92 6.87
C ASP A 636 48.86 -28.37 6.69
N GLN A 637 49.29 -29.40 7.43
CA GLN A 637 50.63 -29.98 7.36
C GLN A 637 50.62 -31.41 6.79
N ASP A 638 51.67 -31.75 6.03
CA ASP A 638 51.89 -33.07 5.41
C ASP A 638 53.08 -33.83 6.04
N GLY A 639 53.12 -33.86 7.38
CA GLY A 639 54.13 -34.62 8.11
C GLY A 639 54.01 -36.14 7.86
N ALA A 640 55.14 -36.85 7.77
CA ALA A 640 55.17 -38.30 7.53
C ALA A 640 54.42 -39.14 8.58
N ASN A 641 54.17 -38.56 9.76
CA ASN A 641 53.40 -39.14 10.86
C ASN A 641 52.26 -38.21 11.34
N GLY A 642 51.93 -37.16 10.59
CA GLY A 642 50.85 -36.21 10.89
C GLY A 642 49.48 -36.71 10.43
N TRP A 643 48.45 -35.89 10.62
CA TRP A 643 47.05 -36.28 10.43
C TRP A 643 46.75 -36.84 9.03
N ASN A 644 47.22 -36.19 7.96
CA ASN A 644 46.90 -36.60 6.58
C ASN A 644 47.37 -38.03 6.24
N VAL A 645 48.43 -38.52 6.91
CA VAL A 645 48.91 -39.90 6.78
C VAL A 645 48.16 -40.83 7.74
N ARG A 646 48.01 -40.39 9.00
CA ARG A 646 47.49 -41.23 10.08
C ARG A 646 45.98 -41.35 10.12
N ARG A 647 45.23 -40.53 9.37
CA ARG A 647 43.77 -40.69 9.25
C ARG A 647 43.34 -42.06 8.73
N ALA A 648 44.21 -42.75 8.02
CA ALA A 648 43.98 -44.13 7.55
C ALA A 648 44.02 -45.18 8.68
N ASP A 649 44.51 -44.82 9.87
CA ASP A 649 44.50 -45.69 11.05
C ASP A 649 43.11 -45.78 11.69
N PHE A 650 42.20 -44.85 11.39
CA PHE A 650 40.82 -44.83 11.91
C PHE A 650 39.90 -45.72 11.06
N ALA A 651 39.06 -46.51 11.71
CA ALA A 651 38.13 -47.38 11.00
C ALA A 651 36.90 -46.57 10.56
N VAL A 652 36.30 -46.91 9.41
CA VAL A 652 35.01 -46.30 9.02
C VAL A 652 33.91 -46.55 10.07
N SER A 653 34.03 -47.60 10.89
CA SER A 653 33.13 -47.83 12.02
C SER A 653 33.16 -46.73 13.08
N ASP A 654 34.22 -45.92 13.12
CA ASP A 654 34.42 -44.84 14.09
C ASP A 654 33.60 -43.59 13.75
N VAL A 655 33.02 -43.53 12.54
CA VAL A 655 32.05 -42.53 12.12
C VAL A 655 30.64 -43.06 12.36
N VAL A 656 29.94 -42.46 13.31
CA VAL A 656 28.61 -42.90 13.75
C VAL A 656 27.62 -41.75 13.62
N ARG A 657 26.58 -41.95 12.81
CA ARG A 657 25.40 -41.06 12.76
C ARG A 657 24.52 -41.33 13.97
N THR A 658 24.28 -40.31 14.78
CA THR A 658 23.49 -40.41 16.03
C THR A 658 22.10 -39.81 15.89
N SER A 659 21.91 -38.86 14.96
CA SER A 659 20.60 -38.33 14.55
C SER A 659 20.64 -37.93 13.07
N ASP A 660 19.59 -37.30 12.55
CA ASP A 660 19.57 -36.82 11.16
C ASP A 660 20.58 -35.70 10.89
N ASP A 661 20.96 -34.95 11.94
CA ASP A 661 21.85 -33.80 11.80
C ASP A 661 23.20 -34.02 12.48
N VAL A 662 23.38 -35.09 13.27
CA VAL A 662 24.57 -35.30 14.09
C VAL A 662 25.34 -36.57 13.70
N VAL A 663 26.62 -36.38 13.41
CA VAL A 663 27.62 -37.45 13.25
C VAL A 663 28.74 -37.28 14.27
N THR A 664 29.10 -38.36 14.95
CA THR A 664 30.26 -38.42 15.85
C THR A 664 31.37 -39.22 15.20
N VAL A 665 32.57 -38.66 15.13
CA VAL A 665 33.81 -39.31 14.67
C VAL A 665 34.72 -39.54 15.88
N THR A 666 35.00 -40.80 16.18
CA THR A 666 35.90 -41.18 17.27
C THR A 666 37.31 -41.40 16.74
N PHE A 667 38.31 -40.77 17.35
CA PHE A 667 39.70 -40.98 17.03
C PHE A 667 40.20 -42.21 17.80
N SER A 668 40.20 -43.37 17.14
CA SER A 668 40.85 -44.58 17.63
C SER A 668 42.36 -44.37 17.86
N ALA A 669 43.00 -45.21 18.68
CA ALA A 669 44.41 -45.03 19.02
C ALA A 669 45.33 -45.13 17.78
N SER A 670 46.09 -44.06 17.48
CA SER A 670 47.12 -44.07 16.42
C SER A 670 48.52 -43.99 17.04
N ALA A 671 49.11 -45.16 17.32
CA ALA A 671 50.38 -45.26 18.06
C ALA A 671 51.57 -44.57 17.36
N ALA A 672 51.48 -44.34 16.06
CA ALA A 672 52.53 -43.73 15.25
C ALA A 672 52.27 -42.24 14.94
N TYR A 673 51.22 -41.64 15.49
CA TYR A 673 50.92 -40.23 15.31
C TYR A 673 51.97 -39.36 16.02
N ALA A 674 52.62 -38.48 15.26
CA ALA A 674 53.64 -37.57 15.76
C ALA A 674 53.78 -36.35 14.85
N ILE A 675 53.77 -35.18 15.46
CA ILE A 675 53.97 -33.88 14.80
C ILE A 675 55.15 -33.15 15.42
N VAL A 676 55.86 -32.35 14.61
CA VAL A 676 57.01 -31.54 15.04
C VAL A 676 56.65 -30.06 15.20
N GLU A 677 55.54 -29.64 14.57
CA GLU A 677 54.94 -28.32 14.64
C GLU A 677 53.43 -28.49 14.84
N THR A 678 52.75 -27.46 15.34
CA THR A 678 51.29 -27.47 15.45
C THR A 678 50.67 -27.63 14.07
N GLU A 679 49.70 -28.53 13.93
CA GLU A 679 48.87 -28.67 12.74
C GLU A 679 47.41 -28.32 13.04
N THR A 680 46.72 -27.76 12.06
CA THR A 680 45.31 -27.38 12.10
C THR A 680 44.51 -28.38 11.28
N ILE A 681 43.62 -29.13 11.92
CA ILE A 681 42.73 -30.07 11.25
C ILE A 681 41.42 -29.35 10.89
N THR A 682 41.13 -29.24 9.60
CA THR A 682 39.88 -28.71 9.06
C THR A 682 38.96 -29.87 8.69
N ALA A 683 37.72 -29.84 9.16
CA ALA A 683 36.68 -30.79 8.77
C ALA A 683 35.81 -30.21 7.66
N THR A 684 35.79 -30.87 6.51
CA THR A 684 34.87 -30.57 5.40
C THR A 684 33.86 -31.71 5.29
N VAL A 685 32.57 -31.38 5.30
CA VAL A 685 31.51 -32.38 5.07
C VAL A 685 31.39 -32.63 3.56
N PRO A 686 31.51 -33.87 3.08
CA PRO A 686 31.35 -34.16 1.65
C PRO A 686 29.89 -34.01 1.23
N ALA A 687 29.63 -33.33 0.12
CA ALA A 687 28.27 -33.12 -0.42
C ALA A 687 27.48 -34.43 -0.59
N ALA A 688 28.13 -35.52 -1.01
CA ALA A 688 27.50 -36.84 -1.14
C ALA A 688 27.03 -37.47 0.19
N ALA A 689 27.43 -36.91 1.33
CA ALA A 689 26.93 -37.30 2.65
C ALA A 689 25.75 -36.46 3.14
N LEU A 690 25.44 -35.36 2.45
CA LEU A 690 24.27 -34.53 2.70
C LEU A 690 23.09 -35.04 1.87
N ARG A 691 21.89 -34.96 2.44
CA ARG A 691 20.63 -35.28 1.76
C ARG A 691 20.27 -34.19 0.76
N PHE A 692 20.46 -32.95 1.18
CA PHE A 692 20.24 -31.75 0.39
C PHE A 692 21.57 -30.99 0.42
N SER A 693 22.23 -30.87 -0.72
CA SER A 693 23.43 -30.06 -0.81
C SER A 693 23.15 -28.95 -1.79
N GLN A 694 23.17 -27.70 -1.33
CA GLN A 694 23.28 -26.56 -2.23
C GLN A 694 24.62 -26.68 -2.99
N SER A 695 24.60 -26.41 -4.30
CA SER A 695 25.74 -26.63 -5.20
C SER A 695 26.79 -25.54 -5.12
#